data_AF-A0A180GBK6-F1
#
_entry.id   AF-A0A180GBK6-F1
#
_cell.length_a   1.000
_cell.length_b   1.000
_cell.length_c   1.000
_cell.angle_alpha   90.00
_cell.angle_beta   90.00
_cell.angle_gamma   90.00
#
_symmetry.space_group_name_H-M   'P 1'
#
loop_
_entity.id
_entity.type
_entity.pdbx_description
1 polymer ?
#
loop_
_entity_poly.entity_id
_entity_poly.type
_entity_poly.pdbx_seq_one_letter_code
_entity_poly.pdbx_strand_id
1 'polypeptide(L)'
;MISTDAHSQTATHLSNLPEILRPGYTGQIDQPESVDAECTDPQVHQNDQFSDGVEMEYTDVGPTEDQSDSGVSGSDGNEGTMRDVINIFKPVCSNKGKVSEVEGGEEGDVEDEEEGDGPDYSGWFPFGGLLVSNHKSGEAGTFRSAGVRSADEGFDFTPAAQPLISVLMAGYLHHILSRAQYLKVCTLMGLSGTKLRKWTAIWRIRKSLRAILNMEPIQRESVFNNQCFSLSVKRIIALDLANPYVNKHLDFYPVDSGGKNIYKLSQSYEWREALPQEYRAQMVAVNKKHYYIYEPCQLQSGDPPVPIFFYKHLDKMYAKCVKPQHEGSPHQPGFKLKIPPNLQYNSSRLRSIDCEQFELNYFEICLWGDKPISSVCKKLWVGEKGNYSAIDLPNEWRKKSDRRIIRHVPIALYCDDTSGNQSKKWNKHISYYFTLAGLPPRVSNQQYNCHFLSTSNTAGPLELANQIVDELNDITKDGFFAYDCELQEEVLVSTVVLCFLGDSPMHAEVTNTPLPGAALNPCRICHLGVEKRSDKSGEDYIYQFLGMDSLGNRDVVDYRKWSETVERSHKLWETALKYSKDAYIEESKSLGVQDVLNKAFKKSELAKIMALDKHQNHKLFNPFLRLLGFDGCQDTPVEVLHVILLGVIKYIAIDFLSNTIKPRHMNDLLGAWQSFITDALDLPKINAAYLYKHHKSMVGKDFKIVLQCAPFVFFQFMDEQQKELWCALCRMAPYVFQTHITDMQVYLKEMEILVDNLLLQLMKCNARWVNKPKFHMLIHLVHSIAQFGPASLFATEKFESFNSILRNASVHSNRQHPGKDLAVSFSNFQCLRAILSGALLWNHVKQCYFRASKELRRIFKMEDIQQSMGYVHSSIYGSGDVLPGISLAKLPKSDRVTVPREVSDKYPNHHFTQECCLKITDKESVRKGYFAYVLRPGNRPAVIGQIHSIWRASSRTSIVGPKSHIICLQVNEFERSTVSDYYQMRILKRTNKNHVCSPEQKCTEDLRKFRSMQYLEVNLHKPLEWE
;
A
#
# COMPACT_ATOMS: atom_id res chain seq x y z
N MET A 1 -7.27 -18.70 37.59
CA MET A 1 -8.04 -19.89 38.03
C MET A 1 -9.51 -19.54 37.97
N ILE A 2 -10.28 -20.13 37.07
CA ILE A 2 -11.73 -19.95 36.97
C ILE A 2 -12.37 -21.31 36.81
N SER A 3 -13.36 -21.52 37.69
CA SER A 3 -14.14 -22.71 37.98
C SER A 3 -14.72 -23.43 36.76
N THR A 4 -14.51 -24.75 36.71
CA THR A 4 -15.28 -25.73 35.95
C THR A 4 -16.50 -26.11 36.78
N ASP A 5 -17.69 -25.59 36.45
CA ASP A 5 -18.99 -26.22 36.76
C ASP A 5 -20.12 -25.43 36.10
N ALA A 6 -20.41 -25.77 34.84
CA ALA A 6 -21.68 -25.47 34.16
C ALA A 6 -21.78 -26.25 32.83
N HIS A 7 -21.60 -27.57 32.89
CA HIS A 7 -22.00 -28.48 31.81
C HIS A 7 -23.10 -29.40 32.33
N SER A 8 -24.33 -28.90 32.33
CA SER A 8 -25.57 -29.70 32.33
C SER A 8 -26.75 -28.74 32.40
N GLN A 9 -27.15 -28.15 31.28
CA GLN A 9 -28.53 -27.70 31.07
C GLN A 9 -28.80 -27.66 29.56
N THR A 10 -29.64 -28.59 29.14
CA THR A 10 -30.10 -28.75 27.77
C THR A 10 -30.86 -27.50 27.32
N ALA A 11 -30.44 -26.95 26.20
CA ALA A 11 -30.95 -25.74 25.56
C ALA A 11 -32.45 -25.83 25.20
N THR A 12 -33.29 -25.11 25.93
CA THR A 12 -34.72 -24.83 25.64
C THR A 12 -34.97 -23.92 24.43
N HIS A 13 -34.04 -23.85 23.47
CA HIS A 13 -34.08 -22.90 22.35
C HIS A 13 -34.60 -23.52 21.04
N LEU A 14 -34.78 -24.85 21.00
CA LEU A 14 -35.22 -25.58 19.79
C LEU A 14 -36.74 -25.58 19.57
N SER A 15 -37.53 -25.21 20.59
CA SER A 15 -39.01 -25.19 20.51
C SER A 15 -39.60 -23.92 19.89
N ASN A 16 -38.79 -22.88 19.66
CA ASN A 16 -39.25 -21.57 19.17
C ASN A 16 -38.98 -21.33 17.67
N LEU A 17 -38.46 -22.34 16.96
CA LEU A 17 -38.30 -22.25 15.50
C LEU A 17 -39.65 -22.40 14.78
N PRO A 18 -39.89 -21.59 13.70
CA PRO A 18 -41.03 -21.76 12.80
C PRO A 18 -41.10 -23.19 12.23
N GLU A 19 -42.31 -23.68 12.03
CA GLU A 19 -42.61 -25.09 11.68
C GLU A 19 -41.92 -25.57 10.39
N ILE A 20 -41.52 -24.64 9.52
CA ILE A 20 -40.80 -24.91 8.26
C ILE A 20 -39.33 -25.32 8.44
N LEU A 21 -38.76 -25.16 9.65
CA LEU A 21 -37.36 -25.44 9.97
C LEU A 21 -37.14 -26.63 10.91
N ARG A 22 -38.17 -27.45 11.19
CA ARG A 22 -38.01 -28.66 12.01
C ARG A 22 -37.78 -29.89 11.14
N PRO A 23 -36.60 -30.54 11.19
CA PRO A 23 -36.42 -31.84 10.55
C PRO A 23 -37.19 -32.90 11.34
N GLY A 24 -38.01 -33.69 10.66
CA GLY A 24 -38.73 -34.81 11.26
C GLY A 24 -37.76 -35.83 11.87
N TYR A 25 -37.83 -35.99 13.19
CA TYR A 25 -37.22 -37.09 13.92
C TYR A 25 -38.28 -37.73 14.82
N THR A 26 -38.78 -38.87 14.39
CA THR A 26 -39.57 -39.81 15.19
C THR A 26 -38.62 -40.83 15.83
N GLY A 27 -38.72 -41.07 17.14
CA GLY A 27 -38.31 -42.36 17.72
C GLY A 27 -37.53 -42.32 19.04
N GLN A 28 -38.30 -42.41 20.13
CA GLN A 28 -38.05 -43.15 21.39
C GLN A 28 -36.88 -42.80 22.32
N ILE A 29 -37.30 -42.35 23.50
CA ILE A 29 -36.57 -42.16 24.75
C ILE A 29 -36.70 -43.46 25.56
N ASP A 30 -35.59 -44.00 26.06
CA ASP A 30 -35.59 -44.90 27.22
C ASP A 30 -34.76 -44.27 28.36
N GLN A 31 -35.30 -44.38 29.56
CA GLN A 31 -34.87 -43.74 30.81
C GLN A 31 -33.71 -44.47 31.53
N PRO A 32 -33.07 -43.82 32.53
CA PRO A 32 -31.78 -44.23 33.10
C PRO A 32 -31.90 -45.09 34.37
N GLU A 33 -30.86 -45.86 34.67
CA GLU A 33 -30.65 -46.49 35.98
C GLU A 33 -29.57 -45.76 36.80
N SER A 34 -29.94 -45.52 38.05
CA SER A 34 -29.24 -44.94 39.19
C SER A 34 -28.24 -45.90 39.86
N VAL A 35 -27.17 -45.39 40.47
CA VAL A 35 -26.62 -45.94 41.73
C VAL A 35 -25.98 -44.83 42.58
N ASP A 36 -26.32 -44.86 43.87
CA ASP A 36 -25.97 -43.99 45.00
C ASP A 36 -24.51 -44.11 45.50
N ALA A 37 -24.07 -43.10 46.28
CA ALA A 37 -23.74 -43.23 47.72
C ALA A 37 -22.60 -42.33 48.25
N GLU A 38 -23.02 -41.43 49.18
CA GLU A 38 -22.44 -41.16 50.51
C GLU A 38 -21.12 -40.35 50.64
N CYS A 39 -21.13 -39.09 51.12
CA CYS A 39 -21.38 -38.54 52.47
C CYS A 39 -20.15 -38.61 53.42
N THR A 40 -19.57 -37.45 53.76
CA THR A 40 -19.38 -36.95 55.15
C THR A 40 -18.73 -35.54 55.16
N ASP A 41 -19.35 -34.67 55.95
CA ASP A 41 -19.04 -33.26 56.32
C ASP A 41 -18.15 -33.25 57.61
N PRO A 42 -17.96 -32.17 58.42
CA PRO A 42 -17.83 -30.69 58.24
C PRO A 42 -16.64 -30.09 59.07
N GLN A 43 -16.38 -28.77 58.96
CA GLN A 43 -16.20 -27.77 60.05
C GLN A 43 -15.61 -26.44 59.49
N VAL A 44 -16.39 -25.36 59.38
CA VAL A 44 -16.74 -24.31 60.38
C VAL A 44 -15.54 -23.45 60.84
N HIS A 45 -15.50 -22.17 60.45
CA HIS A 45 -15.50 -21.05 61.40
C HIS A 45 -15.96 -19.73 60.76
N GLN A 46 -16.51 -18.88 61.62
CA GLN A 46 -17.46 -17.78 61.44
C GLN A 46 -16.81 -16.38 61.58
N ASN A 47 -17.58 -15.34 61.19
CA ASN A 47 -17.60 -13.94 61.69
C ASN A 47 -16.55 -12.93 61.16
N ASP A 48 -16.81 -11.62 60.96
CA ASP A 48 -17.92 -10.68 61.21
C ASP A 48 -17.66 -9.39 60.35
N GLN A 49 -18.64 -8.82 59.63
CA GLN A 49 -19.41 -7.57 59.88
C GLN A 49 -18.72 -6.18 59.73
N PHE A 50 -19.32 -5.34 58.83
CA PHE A 50 -19.49 -3.85 58.78
C PHE A 50 -18.23 -2.92 58.87
N SER A 51 -18.08 -1.76 58.23
CA SER A 51 -18.97 -0.65 57.77
C SER A 51 -18.21 0.36 56.86
N ASP A 52 -18.96 1.23 56.19
CA ASP A 52 -18.61 2.36 55.29
C ASP A 52 -17.43 3.30 55.68
N GLY A 53 -16.78 3.88 54.66
CA GLY A 53 -15.89 5.03 54.80
C GLY A 53 -15.12 5.38 53.51
N VAL A 54 -15.40 6.56 52.96
CA VAL A 54 -14.89 7.16 51.71
C VAL A 54 -13.38 7.42 51.74
N GLU A 55 -12.64 7.08 50.67
CA GLU A 55 -11.70 7.99 49.97
C GLU A 55 -11.19 7.38 48.65
N MET A 56 -11.31 8.17 47.57
CA MET A 56 -10.84 7.84 46.22
C MET A 56 -9.37 8.26 46.05
N GLU A 57 -8.51 7.32 45.66
CA GLU A 57 -7.25 7.65 44.99
C GLU A 57 -7.19 6.99 43.59
N TYR A 58 -7.00 7.84 42.59
CA TYR A 58 -6.80 7.50 41.19
C TYR A 58 -5.40 6.92 40.96
N THR A 59 -5.30 5.77 40.28
CA THR A 59 -4.12 5.45 39.46
C THR A 59 -4.49 4.94 38.08
N ASP A 60 -3.79 5.53 37.11
CA ASP A 60 -3.94 5.52 35.66
C ASP A 60 -3.04 4.39 35.11
N VAL A 61 -3.56 3.30 34.53
CA VAL A 61 -2.71 2.33 33.80
C VAL A 61 -3.43 1.69 32.59
N GLY A 62 -2.96 2.11 31.40
CA GLY A 62 -2.68 1.38 30.15
C GLY A 62 -3.47 0.13 29.70
N PRO A 63 -3.67 -0.04 28.37
CA PRO A 63 -4.27 -1.23 27.80
C PRO A 63 -3.28 -2.40 27.86
N THR A 64 -3.60 -3.41 28.66
CA THR A 64 -2.97 -4.74 28.60
C THR A 64 -3.45 -5.46 27.35
N GLU A 65 -2.54 -5.62 26.39
CA GLU A 65 -2.59 -6.73 25.45
C GLU A 65 -2.18 -8.00 26.21
N ASP A 66 -3.00 -9.05 26.09
CA ASP A 66 -2.75 -10.37 26.64
C ASP A 66 -1.39 -10.91 26.18
N GLN A 67 -0.41 -10.83 27.08
CA GLN A 67 0.84 -11.57 26.99
C GLN A 67 0.59 -13.01 27.43
N SER A 68 1.11 -13.94 26.64
CA SER A 68 1.13 -15.36 26.92
C SER A 68 1.86 -15.67 28.22
N ASP A 69 1.12 -16.18 29.19
CA ASP A 69 1.66 -16.73 30.42
C ASP A 69 2.13 -18.18 30.17
N SER A 70 3.42 -18.45 30.37
CA SER A 70 3.99 -19.80 30.45
C SER A 70 4.67 -19.92 31.81
N GLY A 71 3.90 -20.34 32.82
CA GLY A 71 4.42 -20.71 34.12
C GLY A 71 5.15 -22.05 34.05
N VAL A 72 6.40 -22.07 34.52
CA VAL A 72 7.02 -23.25 35.12
C VAL A 72 7.40 -22.88 36.55
N SER A 73 6.93 -23.73 37.45
CA SER A 73 7.04 -23.75 38.91
C SER A 73 8.46 -23.62 39.49
N GLY A 74 8.58 -22.93 40.62
CA GLY A 74 9.74 -22.97 41.51
C GLY A 74 9.49 -22.24 42.84
N SER A 75 9.54 -23.01 43.91
CA SER A 75 9.32 -22.75 45.35
C SER A 75 9.97 -21.53 46.02
N ASP A 76 9.36 -21.17 47.16
CA ASP A 76 9.68 -20.14 48.16
C ASP A 76 11.16 -19.97 48.59
N GLY A 77 11.47 -18.72 48.96
CA GLY A 77 12.35 -18.37 50.08
C GLY A 77 13.74 -17.81 49.76
N ASN A 78 13.88 -16.47 49.69
CA ASN A 78 14.78 -15.64 50.53
C ASN A 78 14.93 -14.21 49.98
N GLU A 79 14.83 -13.23 50.86
CA GLU A 79 15.23 -11.84 50.62
C GLU A 79 16.74 -11.77 50.32
N GLY A 80 17.12 -11.12 49.23
CA GLY A 80 18.53 -10.93 48.85
C GLY A 80 18.67 -10.01 47.64
N THR A 81 19.29 -8.86 47.85
CA THR A 81 19.44 -7.77 46.89
C THR A 81 20.19 -8.16 45.62
N MET A 82 19.71 -7.64 44.49
CA MET A 82 20.20 -7.91 43.13
C MET A 82 21.54 -7.19 42.87
N ARG A 83 22.63 -7.67 43.47
CA ARG A 83 23.99 -7.22 43.16
C ARG A 83 24.98 -8.32 42.73
N ASP A 84 24.60 -9.60 42.73
CA ASP A 84 25.60 -10.70 42.64
C ASP A 84 25.42 -11.79 41.57
N VAL A 85 24.62 -11.62 40.50
CA VAL A 85 24.61 -12.66 39.43
C VAL A 85 24.69 -12.09 38.01
N ILE A 86 25.83 -11.47 37.70
CA ILE A 86 26.38 -11.43 36.34
C ILE A 86 27.88 -11.78 36.44
N ASN A 87 28.24 -13.03 36.12
CA ASN A 87 29.40 -13.46 35.32
C ASN A 87 29.93 -14.84 35.75
N ILE A 88 29.33 -15.91 35.23
CA ILE A 88 30.04 -17.17 35.01
C ILE A 88 30.44 -17.19 33.53
N PHE A 89 31.76 -17.26 33.31
CA PHE A 89 32.51 -17.28 32.04
C PHE A 89 33.00 -15.94 31.48
N LYS A 90 34.07 -15.41 32.08
CA LYS A 90 35.27 -15.10 31.29
C LYS A 90 36.52 -15.68 31.95
N PRO A 91 37.47 -16.22 31.16
CA PRO A 91 38.68 -16.84 31.67
C PRO A 91 39.66 -15.82 32.26
N VAL A 92 40.40 -16.32 33.25
CA VAL A 92 41.42 -15.65 34.08
C VAL A 92 42.64 -15.25 33.25
N CYS A 93 43.15 -14.03 33.45
CA CYS A 93 44.59 -13.82 33.53
C CYS A 93 44.92 -12.61 34.42
N SER A 94 45.85 -12.85 35.34
CA SER A 94 46.30 -12.03 36.45
C SER A 94 47.22 -10.87 36.04
N ASN A 95 47.05 -9.69 36.65
CA ASN A 95 48.11 -9.08 37.47
C ASN A 95 47.61 -7.86 38.25
N LYS A 96 48.09 -7.78 39.50
CA LYS A 96 47.76 -6.78 40.52
C LYS A 96 48.48 -5.44 40.26
N GLY A 97 47.80 -4.32 40.52
CA GLY A 97 48.43 -3.01 40.68
C GLY A 97 47.41 -1.91 40.97
N LYS A 98 47.40 -1.44 42.21
CA LYS A 98 46.50 -0.44 42.82
C LYS A 98 46.32 0.85 41.99
N VAL A 99 45.09 1.36 41.89
CA VAL A 99 44.81 2.78 41.65
C VAL A 99 43.71 3.24 42.61
N SER A 100 43.99 4.33 43.32
CA SER A 100 43.12 5.11 44.19
C SER A 100 42.11 5.93 43.39
N GLU A 101 40.92 6.11 43.95
CA GLU A 101 39.87 7.02 43.47
C GLU A 101 40.37 8.46 43.35
N VAL A 102 40.08 9.10 42.21
CA VAL A 102 39.93 10.55 42.06
C VAL A 102 38.77 10.80 41.09
N GLU A 103 37.81 11.60 41.53
CA GLU A 103 36.68 12.13 40.77
C GLU A 103 37.13 13.10 39.67
N GLY A 104 36.33 13.18 38.60
CA GLY A 104 36.23 14.38 37.75
C GLY A 104 37.02 14.34 36.45
N GLY A 105 36.29 14.34 35.32
CA GLY A 105 36.86 14.55 34.00
C GLY A 105 35.81 14.47 32.90
N GLU A 106 35.33 15.63 32.48
CA GLU A 106 34.63 15.85 31.20
C GLU A 106 35.48 15.27 30.07
N GLU A 107 34.93 14.34 29.27
CA GLU A 107 35.61 13.90 28.04
C GLU A 107 35.40 14.95 26.95
N GLY A 108 36.49 15.68 26.70
CA GLY A 108 36.58 16.80 25.79
C GLY A 108 36.42 16.46 24.31
N ASP A 109 36.05 17.52 23.60
CA ASP A 109 36.11 17.63 22.15
C ASP A 109 37.51 17.28 21.64
N VAL A 110 37.57 16.28 20.76
CA VAL A 110 38.75 16.08 19.91
C VAL A 110 38.71 17.17 18.85
N GLU A 111 39.56 18.18 19.02
CA GLU A 111 39.88 19.15 17.97
C GLU A 111 40.48 18.40 16.76
N ASP A 112 39.65 18.18 15.74
CA ASP A 112 40.10 17.77 14.42
C ASP A 112 40.88 18.95 13.81
N GLU A 113 42.20 18.80 13.62
CA GLU A 113 43.07 19.79 12.96
C GLU A 113 42.43 20.31 11.66
N GLU A 114 42.13 21.61 11.64
CA GLU A 114 41.66 22.33 10.46
C GLU A 114 42.78 22.36 9.40
N GLU A 115 42.65 21.57 8.33
CA GLU A 115 43.34 21.89 7.08
C GLU A 115 42.79 23.24 6.59
N GLY A 116 43.62 24.28 6.75
CA GLY A 116 43.39 25.62 6.24
C GLY A 116 43.40 25.63 4.71
N ASP A 117 42.27 25.28 4.11
CA ASP A 117 41.86 25.82 2.81
C ASP A 117 41.05 27.08 3.12
N GLY A 118 41.68 28.25 2.95
CA GLY A 118 40.98 29.53 2.96
C GLY A 118 39.86 29.55 1.93
N PRO A 119 38.86 30.44 2.06
CA PRO A 119 37.69 30.43 1.20
C PRO A 119 38.06 30.99 -0.19
N ASP A 120 38.63 30.16 -1.06
CA ASP A 120 38.69 30.44 -2.49
C ASP A 120 37.30 30.19 -3.08
N TYR A 121 36.54 31.28 -3.21
CA TYR A 121 35.14 31.31 -3.66
C TYR A 121 34.94 30.96 -5.14
N SER A 122 35.96 30.49 -5.87
CA SER A 122 35.90 30.24 -7.31
C SER A 122 35.45 28.83 -7.74
N GLY A 123 35.33 27.86 -6.81
CA GLY A 123 35.00 26.44 -7.09
C GLY A 123 33.68 25.92 -6.51
N TRP A 124 32.66 26.78 -6.38
CA TRP A 124 31.53 26.64 -5.45
C TRP A 124 30.45 25.56 -5.73
N PHE A 125 30.77 24.48 -6.46
CA PHE A 125 29.85 23.33 -6.61
C PHE A 125 30.55 22.03 -6.25
N PRO A 126 29.94 21.15 -5.43
CA PRO A 126 30.62 19.97 -4.88
C PRO A 126 31.06 18.94 -5.94
N PHE A 127 30.70 19.12 -7.21
CA PHE A 127 31.00 18.21 -8.32
C PHE A 127 31.64 18.94 -9.52
N GLY A 128 32.57 19.90 -9.30
CA GLY A 128 33.15 20.77 -10.33
C GLY A 128 33.32 20.12 -11.72
N GLY A 129 32.64 20.65 -12.75
CA GLY A 129 32.67 20.16 -14.13
C GLY A 129 31.67 19.03 -14.47
N LEU A 130 31.02 18.41 -13.48
CA LEU A 130 30.06 17.30 -13.68
C LEU A 130 28.60 17.73 -13.79
N LEU A 131 28.31 19.03 -13.78
CA LEU A 131 26.97 19.59 -13.99
C LEU A 131 27.04 20.62 -15.11
N VAL A 132 26.05 20.61 -15.98
CA VAL A 132 25.98 21.50 -17.15
C VAL A 132 24.91 22.56 -16.88
N SER A 133 25.27 23.85 -16.98
CA SER A 133 24.32 24.96 -16.96
C SER A 133 23.77 25.18 -18.38
N ASN A 134 22.45 25.36 -18.48
CA ASN A 134 21.78 25.68 -19.76
C ASN A 134 21.47 27.18 -19.79
N HIS A 135 22.47 28.05 -20.01
CA HIS A 135 22.20 29.44 -20.36
C HIS A 135 22.13 29.61 -21.88
N LYS A 136 20.96 30.03 -22.39
CA LYS A 136 20.85 30.70 -23.69
C LYS A 136 21.24 32.17 -23.52
N SER A 137 22.53 32.44 -23.52
CA SER A 137 23.07 33.77 -23.78
C SER A 137 24.41 33.58 -24.47
N GLY A 138 24.55 34.13 -25.67
CA GLY A 138 25.73 33.96 -26.51
C GLY A 138 26.95 34.59 -25.87
N GLU A 139 27.72 33.79 -25.13
CA GLU A 139 29.15 33.92 -24.91
C GLU A 139 29.66 32.55 -24.46
N ALA A 140 30.36 31.87 -25.36
CA ALA A 140 30.80 30.49 -25.18
C ALA A 140 31.98 30.42 -24.19
N GLY A 141 31.67 30.35 -22.89
CA GLY A 141 32.59 29.84 -21.89
C GLY A 141 32.64 28.30 -21.97
N THR A 142 33.52 27.76 -22.80
CA THR A 142 33.77 26.31 -22.87
C THR A 142 34.38 25.82 -21.54
N PHE A 143 33.56 25.22 -20.66
CA PHE A 143 34.09 24.33 -19.62
C PHE A 143 34.60 23.05 -20.31
N ARG A 144 35.92 22.82 -20.27
CA ARG A 144 36.55 21.59 -20.78
C ARG A 144 35.88 20.38 -20.13
N SER A 145 35.21 19.56 -20.94
CA SER A 145 34.75 18.23 -20.56
C SER A 145 35.94 17.39 -20.11
N ALA A 146 35.91 16.87 -18.88
CA ALA A 146 36.83 15.81 -18.46
C ALA A 146 36.47 14.55 -19.26
N GLY A 147 37.25 14.28 -20.31
CA GLY A 147 37.02 13.15 -21.21
C GLY A 147 37.26 11.80 -20.53
N VAL A 148 36.47 10.80 -20.90
CA VAL A 148 36.74 9.38 -20.67
C VAL A 148 36.96 8.74 -22.04
N ARG A 149 38.09 8.08 -22.25
CA ARG A 149 38.36 7.26 -23.45
C ARG A 149 37.83 5.84 -23.24
N SER A 150 37.16 5.33 -24.29
CA SER A 150 36.93 3.92 -24.68
C SER A 150 36.38 2.89 -23.67
N ALA A 151 35.73 1.85 -24.19
CA ALA A 151 34.88 0.91 -23.47
C ALA A 151 35.60 -0.30 -22.84
N ASP A 152 36.93 -0.40 -22.92
CA ASP A 152 37.69 -1.57 -22.47
C ASP A 152 38.75 -1.29 -21.38
N GLU A 153 38.84 -0.06 -20.86
CA GLU A 153 39.72 0.29 -19.74
C GLU A 153 38.92 0.99 -18.64
N GLY A 154 39.28 0.72 -17.37
CA GLY A 154 38.51 1.06 -16.18
C GLY A 154 38.11 2.53 -16.04
N PHE A 155 37.15 2.80 -15.15
CA PHE A 155 36.67 4.15 -14.85
C PHE A 155 37.81 4.99 -14.26
N ASP A 156 38.38 5.90 -15.04
CA ASP A 156 39.47 6.76 -14.57
C ASP A 156 38.93 7.79 -13.55
N PHE A 157 39.42 7.72 -12.30
CA PHE A 157 38.93 8.52 -11.18
C PHE A 157 39.42 9.97 -11.30
N THR A 158 38.69 10.81 -12.03
CA THR A 158 38.99 12.25 -12.03
C THR A 158 38.79 12.85 -10.63
N PRO A 159 39.62 13.83 -10.19
CA PRO A 159 39.44 14.52 -8.91
C PRO A 159 38.04 15.15 -8.72
N ALA A 160 37.39 15.51 -9.82
CA ALA A 160 36.03 16.03 -9.86
C ALA A 160 34.95 15.01 -9.42
N ALA A 161 35.17 13.71 -9.61
CA ALA A 161 34.22 12.65 -9.27
C ALA A 161 34.32 12.16 -7.81
N GLN A 162 35.47 12.40 -7.15
CA GLN A 162 35.72 11.97 -5.77
C GLN A 162 34.63 12.38 -4.76
N PRO A 163 34.07 13.60 -4.78
CA PRO A 163 33.02 14.01 -3.85
C PRO A 163 31.74 13.18 -4.00
N LEU A 164 31.33 12.86 -5.24
CA LEU A 164 30.12 12.08 -5.47
C LEU A 164 30.31 10.63 -5.04
N ILE A 165 31.44 10.05 -5.42
CA ILE A 165 31.79 8.67 -5.04
C ILE A 165 31.81 8.55 -3.51
N SER A 166 32.40 9.52 -2.82
CA SER A 166 32.40 9.58 -1.35
C SER A 166 30.97 9.61 -0.78
N VAL A 167 30.06 10.40 -1.38
CA VAL A 167 28.65 10.49 -0.95
C VAL A 167 27.88 9.20 -1.22
N LEU A 168 28.10 8.56 -2.38
CA LEU A 168 27.50 7.28 -2.76
C LEU A 168 28.01 6.14 -1.87
N MET A 169 29.31 6.11 -1.60
CA MET A 169 29.95 5.11 -0.74
C MET A 169 29.53 5.24 0.73
N ALA A 170 29.40 6.46 1.25
CA ALA A 170 28.83 6.69 2.58
C ALA A 170 27.40 6.11 2.69
N GLY A 171 26.71 5.99 1.56
CA GLY A 171 25.56 5.13 1.43
C GLY A 171 24.21 5.86 1.35
N TYR A 172 23.20 5.11 0.91
CA TYR A 172 21.82 5.52 0.70
C TYR A 172 20.87 4.31 0.80
N LEU A 173 19.64 4.56 1.29
CA LEU A 173 18.58 3.56 1.49
C LEU A 173 19.07 2.26 2.17
N HIS A 174 19.33 1.20 1.40
CA HIS A 174 19.70 -0.14 1.89
C HIS A 174 21.12 -0.23 2.42
N HIS A 175 22.03 0.58 1.87
CA HIS A 175 23.46 0.46 2.16
C HIS A 175 23.90 1.78 2.77
N ILE A 176 24.05 1.83 4.09
CA ILE A 176 24.57 3.00 4.82
C ILE A 176 25.80 2.53 5.57
N LEU A 177 26.93 3.22 5.40
CA LEU A 177 28.13 2.95 6.18
C LEU A 177 28.14 3.82 7.43
N SER A 178 28.51 3.25 8.57
CA SER A 178 28.85 4.04 9.75
C SER A 178 30.10 4.88 9.50
N ARG A 179 30.29 5.95 10.28
CA ARG A 179 31.50 6.79 10.21
C ARG A 179 32.78 5.94 10.31
N ALA A 180 32.82 5.00 11.23
CA ALA A 180 33.97 4.10 11.43
C ALA A 180 34.20 3.18 10.22
N GLN A 181 33.15 2.60 9.65
CA GLN A 181 33.25 1.76 8.45
C GLN A 181 33.74 2.57 7.26
N TYR A 182 33.19 3.77 7.05
CA TYR A 182 33.61 4.64 5.96
C TYR A 182 35.07 5.07 6.10
N LEU A 183 35.52 5.45 7.30
CA LEU A 183 36.93 5.79 7.55
C LEU A 183 37.85 4.61 7.26
N LYS A 184 37.47 3.38 7.65
CA LYS A 184 38.23 2.17 7.31
C LYS A 184 38.34 1.98 5.80
N VAL A 185 37.25 2.20 5.06
CA VAL A 185 37.26 2.13 3.59
C VAL A 185 38.16 3.22 2.99
N CYS A 186 38.12 4.45 3.52
CA CYS A 186 39.04 5.52 3.09
C CYS A 186 40.51 5.12 3.28
N THR A 187 40.87 4.52 4.41
CA THR A 187 42.24 4.04 4.64
C THR A 187 42.65 2.99 3.61
N LEU A 188 41.79 2.01 3.33
CA LEU A 188 42.06 0.95 2.34
C LEU A 188 42.16 1.49 0.91
N MET A 189 41.29 2.43 0.53
CA MET A 189 41.36 3.10 -0.77
C MET A 189 42.60 4.00 -0.88
N GLY A 190 43.04 4.59 0.23
CA GLY A 190 44.30 5.33 0.31
C GLY A 190 45.51 4.46 -0.02
N LEU A 191 45.52 3.19 0.42
CA LEU A 191 46.58 2.23 0.07
C LEU A 191 46.66 1.93 -1.43
N SER A 192 45.55 2.10 -2.16
CA SER A 192 45.48 1.93 -3.62
C SER A 192 45.65 3.25 -4.38
N GLY A 193 46.12 4.31 -3.72
CA GLY A 193 46.34 5.63 -4.32
C GLY A 193 45.08 6.46 -4.56
N THR A 194 43.91 5.98 -4.11
CA THR A 194 42.63 6.68 -4.29
C THR A 194 42.29 7.51 -3.05
N LYS A 195 42.23 8.83 -3.19
CA LYS A 195 41.85 9.75 -2.10
C LYS A 195 40.34 10.01 -2.09
N LEU A 196 39.63 9.41 -1.14
CA LEU A 196 38.23 9.73 -0.86
C LEU A 196 38.11 10.94 0.07
N ARG A 197 36.96 11.62 0.05
CA ARG A 197 36.72 12.77 0.92
C ARG A 197 36.49 12.33 2.36
N LYS A 198 36.99 13.12 3.32
CA LYS A 198 36.75 12.96 4.76
C LYS A 198 35.24 13.03 5.07
N TRP A 199 34.83 12.41 6.18
CA TRP A 199 33.42 12.35 6.59
C TRP A 199 32.75 13.73 6.71
N THR A 200 33.44 14.70 7.31
CA THR A 200 32.94 16.08 7.47
C THR A 200 32.66 16.76 6.13
N ALA A 201 33.49 16.51 5.11
CA ALA A 201 33.26 17.00 3.76
C ALA A 201 31.99 16.41 3.13
N ILE A 202 31.69 15.13 3.35
CA ILE A 202 30.45 14.49 2.88
C ILE A 202 29.22 15.16 3.47
N TRP A 203 29.26 15.48 4.77
CA TRP A 203 28.17 16.21 5.45
C TRP A 203 27.96 17.60 4.86
N ARG A 204 29.06 18.35 4.62
CA ARG A 204 29.00 19.67 3.96
C ARG A 204 28.43 19.55 2.55
N ILE A 205 28.88 18.59 1.75
CA ILE A 205 28.35 18.32 0.40
C ILE A 205 26.85 18.03 0.45
N ARG A 206 26.41 17.09 1.31
CA ARG A 206 24.99 16.74 1.46
C ARG A 206 24.15 17.95 1.86
N LYS A 207 24.64 18.78 2.79
CA LYS A 207 23.99 20.05 3.17
C LYS A 207 23.89 21.02 1.99
N SER A 208 24.97 21.20 1.22
CA SER A 208 24.94 22.03 0.02
C SER A 208 23.93 21.53 -1.01
N LEU A 209 23.84 20.21 -1.24
CA LEU A 209 22.86 19.63 -2.17
C LEU A 209 21.41 19.90 -1.72
N ARG A 210 21.12 19.75 -0.42
CA ARG A 210 19.81 20.11 0.11
C ARG A 210 19.51 21.59 -0.08
N ALA A 211 20.46 22.48 0.16
CA ALA A 211 20.27 23.91 -0.08
C ALA A 211 20.01 24.23 -1.56
N ILE A 212 20.80 23.64 -2.48
CA ILE A 212 20.65 23.81 -3.94
C ILE A 212 19.25 23.40 -4.41
N LEU A 213 18.74 22.28 -3.91
CA LEU A 213 17.44 21.72 -4.30
C LEU A 213 16.29 22.16 -3.38
N ASN A 214 16.55 23.08 -2.45
CA ASN A 214 15.61 23.50 -1.42
C ASN A 214 15.00 22.34 -0.61
N MET A 215 15.74 21.27 -0.36
CA MET A 215 15.23 20.06 0.31
C MET A 215 15.48 20.04 1.82
N GLU A 216 15.77 21.17 2.48
CA GLU A 216 15.91 21.18 3.94
C GLU A 216 14.58 20.82 4.63
N PRO A 217 14.60 19.95 5.67
CA PRO A 217 13.40 19.57 6.40
C PRO A 217 12.65 20.77 6.98
N ILE A 218 11.33 20.73 6.89
CA ILE A 218 10.43 21.70 7.52
C ILE A 218 10.28 21.31 8.98
N GLN A 219 10.66 22.22 9.88
CA GLN A 219 10.48 22.08 11.31
C GLN A 219 9.24 22.84 11.75
N ARG A 220 8.37 22.19 12.53
CA ARG A 220 7.22 22.83 13.17
C ARG A 220 6.98 22.24 14.54
N GLU A 221 6.63 23.10 15.49
CA GLU A 221 6.18 22.67 16.81
C GLU A 221 4.70 22.26 16.76
N SER A 222 4.38 21.10 17.37
CA SER A 222 3.02 20.61 17.49
C SER A 222 2.23 21.35 18.56
N VAL A 223 0.93 21.09 18.64
CA VAL A 223 0.05 21.61 19.71
C VAL A 223 0.43 21.15 21.12
N PHE A 224 1.25 20.10 21.23
CA PHE A 224 1.78 19.57 22.50
C PHE A 224 3.28 19.88 22.68
N ASN A 225 3.80 20.88 21.97
CA ASN A 225 5.19 21.32 22.02
C ASN A 225 6.21 20.26 21.55
N ASN A 226 5.77 19.25 20.79
CA ASN A 226 6.66 18.29 20.16
C ASN A 226 7.26 18.89 18.87
N GLN A 227 8.57 18.77 18.70
CA GLN A 227 9.24 19.20 17.48
C GLN A 227 9.03 18.17 16.36
N CYS A 228 8.28 18.56 15.34
CA CYS A 228 7.94 17.72 14.19
C CYS A 228 8.77 18.14 12.96
N PHE A 229 9.37 17.18 12.27
CA PHE A 229 10.19 17.40 11.09
C PHE A 229 9.58 16.68 9.90
N SER A 230 9.30 17.40 8.80
CA SER A 230 8.77 16.81 7.57
C SER A 230 9.54 17.21 6.32
N LEU A 231 9.43 16.39 5.29
CA LEU A 231 9.78 16.75 3.92
C LEU A 231 8.56 17.31 3.20
N SER A 232 8.79 18.32 2.37
CA SER A 232 7.74 18.96 1.58
C SER A 232 7.21 18.02 0.48
N VAL A 233 5.90 17.81 0.47
CA VAL A 233 5.18 17.09 -0.58
C VAL A 233 5.38 17.80 -1.92
N LYS A 234 5.28 19.15 -1.94
CA LYS A 234 5.48 19.97 -3.15
C LYS A 234 6.82 19.70 -3.80
N ARG A 235 7.88 19.75 -2.98
CA ARG A 235 9.25 19.61 -3.49
C ARG A 235 9.51 18.19 -4.00
N ILE A 236 8.99 17.17 -3.31
CA ILE A 236 9.13 15.78 -3.77
C ILE A 236 8.40 15.57 -5.11
N ILE A 237 7.15 16.02 -5.23
CA ILE A 237 6.39 15.91 -6.49
C ILE A 237 7.09 16.68 -7.62
N ALA A 238 7.62 17.88 -7.35
CA ALA A 238 8.40 18.64 -8.34
C ALA A 238 9.62 17.86 -8.86
N LEU A 239 10.35 17.18 -7.96
CA LEU A 239 11.48 16.34 -8.33
C LEU A 239 11.04 15.12 -9.17
N ASP A 240 9.88 14.54 -8.90
CA ASP A 240 9.34 13.41 -9.68
C ASP A 240 8.88 13.83 -11.08
N LEU A 241 8.26 15.00 -11.23
CA LEU A 241 7.91 15.54 -12.54
C LEU A 241 9.16 15.86 -13.39
N ALA A 242 10.24 16.30 -12.75
CA ALA A 242 11.51 16.52 -13.42
C ALA A 242 12.29 15.23 -13.72
N ASN A 243 11.90 14.10 -13.10
CA ASN A 243 12.62 12.83 -13.19
C ASN A 243 12.17 11.98 -14.39
N PRO A 244 13.03 11.73 -15.39
CA PRO A 244 12.68 10.98 -16.60
C PRO A 244 12.40 9.49 -16.35
N TYR A 245 12.76 8.94 -15.19
CA TYR A 245 12.44 7.56 -14.80
C TYR A 245 11.05 7.43 -14.17
N VAL A 246 10.41 8.54 -13.80
CA VAL A 246 9.11 8.57 -13.13
C VAL A 246 8.06 9.19 -14.04
N ASN A 247 8.30 10.41 -14.53
CA ASN A 247 7.31 11.22 -15.24
C ASN A 247 6.67 10.50 -16.43
N LYS A 248 7.47 9.80 -17.26
CA LYS A 248 7.00 9.01 -18.42
C LYS A 248 5.98 7.91 -18.10
N HIS A 249 5.79 7.57 -16.83
CA HIS A 249 4.86 6.55 -16.37
C HIS A 249 3.65 7.14 -15.64
N LEU A 250 3.60 8.46 -15.44
CA LEU A 250 2.53 9.13 -14.70
C LEU A 250 1.31 9.36 -15.60
N ASP A 251 0.17 8.87 -15.13
CA ASP A 251 -1.11 9.40 -15.57
C ASP A 251 -1.41 10.71 -14.83
N PHE A 252 -1.79 11.74 -15.59
CA PHE A 252 -2.24 13.05 -15.06
C PHE A 252 -3.76 13.25 -15.17
N TYR A 253 -4.44 12.28 -15.78
CA TYR A 253 -5.88 12.27 -16.01
C TYR A 253 -6.43 10.89 -15.63
N PRO A 254 -7.68 10.81 -15.14
CA PRO A 254 -8.33 9.53 -14.97
C PRO A 254 -8.50 8.82 -16.33
N VAL A 255 -8.49 7.49 -16.31
CA VAL A 255 -8.60 6.63 -17.48
C VAL A 255 -9.93 5.89 -17.44
N ASP A 256 -10.75 6.08 -18.46
CA ASP A 256 -11.98 5.30 -18.64
C ASP A 256 -11.70 4.04 -19.46
N SER A 257 -11.81 2.88 -18.83
CA SER A 257 -11.70 1.58 -19.51
C SER A 257 -13.04 0.86 -19.65
N GLY A 258 -14.18 1.55 -19.40
CA GLY A 258 -15.51 0.96 -19.48
C GLY A 258 -15.74 -0.18 -18.49
N GLY A 259 -15.05 -0.17 -17.35
CA GLY A 259 -15.10 -1.26 -16.36
C GLY A 259 -14.33 -2.52 -16.77
N LYS A 260 -13.53 -2.46 -17.84
CA LYS A 260 -12.71 -3.59 -18.31
C LYS A 260 -11.24 -3.39 -17.94
N ASN A 261 -10.52 -4.49 -17.75
CA ASN A 261 -9.07 -4.52 -17.56
C ASN A 261 -8.55 -3.48 -16.55
N ILE A 262 -9.05 -3.55 -15.32
CA ILE A 262 -8.72 -2.63 -14.22
C ILE A 262 -7.52 -3.15 -13.44
N TYR A 263 -6.45 -2.36 -13.37
CA TYR A 263 -5.19 -2.74 -12.71
C TYR A 263 -4.38 -1.54 -12.17
N LYS A 264 -4.84 -0.30 -12.30
CA LYS A 264 -4.14 0.89 -11.78
C LYS A 264 -5.13 1.93 -11.23
N LEU A 265 -4.67 2.75 -10.26
CA LEU A 265 -5.51 3.74 -9.58
C LEU A 265 -6.03 4.85 -10.52
N SER A 266 -5.37 5.14 -11.64
CA SER A 266 -5.94 6.07 -12.63
C SER A 266 -7.23 5.58 -13.28
N GLN A 267 -7.54 4.27 -13.19
CA GLN A 267 -8.81 3.69 -13.65
C GLN A 267 -9.87 3.62 -12.54
N SER A 268 -9.57 4.11 -11.32
CA SER A 268 -10.47 3.99 -10.18
C SER A 268 -11.70 4.89 -10.35
N TYR A 269 -12.83 4.45 -9.80
CA TYR A 269 -14.03 5.28 -9.69
C TYR A 269 -13.73 6.55 -8.90
N GLU A 270 -12.93 6.46 -7.84
CA GLU A 270 -12.53 7.60 -7.02
C GLU A 270 -11.99 8.76 -7.87
N TRP A 271 -10.98 8.51 -8.69
CA TRP A 271 -10.36 9.56 -9.50
C TRP A 271 -11.24 9.98 -10.69
N ARG A 272 -11.97 9.03 -11.30
CA ARG A 272 -12.82 9.31 -12.46
C ARG A 272 -14.05 10.14 -12.13
N GLU A 273 -14.71 9.83 -11.02
CA GLU A 273 -16.11 10.21 -10.78
C GLU A 273 -16.34 10.85 -9.41
N ALA A 274 -15.72 10.32 -8.35
CA ALA A 274 -16.07 10.66 -6.97
C ALA A 274 -15.59 12.06 -6.55
N LEU A 275 -14.41 12.48 -7.04
CA LEU A 275 -13.85 13.77 -6.67
C LEU A 275 -14.84 14.93 -6.94
N PRO A 276 -15.07 15.81 -5.95
CA PRO A 276 -15.78 17.08 -6.14
C PRO A 276 -15.19 17.91 -7.28
N GLN A 277 -16.02 18.75 -7.91
CA GLN A 277 -15.63 19.49 -9.11
C GLN A 277 -14.35 20.34 -8.93
N GLU A 278 -14.10 20.86 -7.73
CA GLU A 278 -12.95 21.73 -7.42
C GLU A 278 -11.62 20.95 -7.45
N TYR A 279 -11.70 19.63 -7.26
CA TYR A 279 -10.55 18.74 -7.08
C TYR A 279 -10.33 17.79 -8.26
N ARG A 280 -11.14 17.89 -9.31
CA ARG A 280 -10.94 17.12 -10.56
C ARG A 280 -9.77 17.67 -11.36
N ALA A 281 -9.37 16.92 -12.39
CA ALA A 281 -8.48 17.43 -13.43
C ALA A 281 -9.14 18.63 -14.14
N GLN A 282 -8.65 19.83 -13.84
CA GLN A 282 -9.33 21.08 -14.19
C GLN A 282 -9.21 21.47 -15.66
N MET A 283 -8.15 21.05 -16.34
CA MET A 283 -7.77 21.58 -17.64
C MET A 283 -7.23 20.51 -18.58
N VAL A 284 -7.53 20.66 -19.86
CA VAL A 284 -6.87 19.96 -20.97
C VAL A 284 -6.28 20.97 -21.95
N ALA A 285 -5.07 20.66 -22.43
CA ALA A 285 -4.40 21.41 -23.49
C ALA A 285 -4.60 20.69 -24.83
N VAL A 286 -5.21 21.36 -25.80
CA VAL A 286 -5.47 20.84 -27.14
C VAL A 286 -5.10 21.93 -28.15
N ASN A 287 -4.33 21.59 -29.19
CA ASN A 287 -3.95 22.54 -30.26
C ASN A 287 -3.37 23.86 -29.72
N LYS A 288 -2.55 23.80 -28.65
CA LYS A 288 -1.96 24.96 -27.94
C LYS A 288 -2.98 25.90 -27.28
N LYS A 289 -4.23 25.48 -27.13
CA LYS A 289 -5.30 26.17 -26.41
C LYS A 289 -5.65 25.40 -25.14
N HIS A 290 -6.13 26.13 -24.13
CA HIS A 290 -6.51 25.55 -22.84
C HIS A 290 -8.02 25.59 -22.66
N TYR A 291 -8.59 24.45 -22.31
CA TYR A 291 -10.01 24.24 -22.03
C TYR A 291 -10.17 23.77 -20.59
N TYR A 292 -11.14 24.32 -19.88
CA TYR A 292 -11.36 24.03 -18.47
C TYR A 292 -12.74 23.42 -18.27
N ILE A 293 -12.87 22.59 -17.24
CA ILE A 293 -14.19 22.14 -16.82
C ILE A 293 -15.04 23.34 -16.37
N TYR A 294 -16.35 23.24 -16.59
CA TYR A 294 -17.34 24.28 -16.33
C TYR A 294 -17.13 25.60 -17.09
N GLU A 295 -16.24 25.64 -18.08
CA GLU A 295 -16.18 26.73 -19.05
C GLU A 295 -16.76 26.31 -20.39
N PRO A 296 -17.59 27.13 -21.06
CA PRO A 296 -18.07 26.79 -22.40
C PRO A 296 -16.90 26.81 -23.40
N CYS A 297 -16.93 25.84 -24.31
CA CYS A 297 -16.03 25.74 -25.46
C CYS A 297 -16.88 25.60 -26.74
N GLN A 298 -16.32 25.86 -27.91
CA GLN A 298 -16.98 25.59 -29.19
C GLN A 298 -16.24 24.46 -29.92
N LEU A 299 -17.01 23.51 -30.44
CA LEU A 299 -16.51 22.43 -31.29
C LEU A 299 -16.33 22.92 -32.72
N GLN A 300 -15.59 22.14 -33.52
CA GLN A 300 -15.49 22.32 -34.98
C GLN A 300 -16.85 22.28 -35.70
N SER A 301 -17.86 21.61 -35.13
CA SER A 301 -19.24 21.64 -35.65
C SER A 301 -19.95 22.98 -35.44
N GLY A 302 -19.37 23.87 -34.64
CA GLY A 302 -19.98 25.10 -34.17
C GLY A 302 -20.81 24.96 -32.89
N ASP A 303 -21.03 23.74 -32.38
CA ASP A 303 -21.76 23.50 -31.14
C ASP A 303 -20.99 24.05 -29.91
N PRO A 304 -21.65 24.71 -28.93
CA PRO A 304 -20.98 25.23 -27.74
C PRO A 304 -21.23 24.41 -26.46
N PRO A 305 -20.59 23.24 -26.25
CA PRO A 305 -20.78 22.45 -25.04
C PRO A 305 -19.97 22.99 -23.83
N VAL A 306 -20.34 22.54 -22.63
CA VAL A 306 -19.59 22.77 -21.38
C VAL A 306 -18.98 21.45 -20.92
N PRO A 307 -17.64 21.31 -20.88
CA PRO A 307 -16.95 20.14 -20.33
C PRO A 307 -17.17 20.02 -18.82
N ILE A 308 -17.43 18.82 -18.32
CA ILE A 308 -17.66 18.53 -16.88
C ILE A 308 -16.57 17.59 -16.32
N PHE A 309 -16.05 16.69 -17.17
CA PHE A 309 -14.96 15.77 -16.83
C PHE A 309 -13.98 15.66 -17.99
N PHE A 310 -12.68 15.60 -17.69
CA PHE A 310 -11.64 15.21 -18.64
C PHE A 310 -11.09 13.84 -18.28
N TYR A 311 -10.90 12.99 -19.28
CA TYR A 311 -10.41 11.62 -19.07
C TYR A 311 -9.70 11.08 -20.32
N LYS A 312 -8.89 10.04 -20.13
CA LYS A 312 -8.27 9.27 -21.21
C LYS A 312 -9.10 8.04 -21.54
N HIS A 313 -9.25 7.71 -22.82
CA HIS A 313 -9.82 6.45 -23.28
C HIS A 313 -9.07 5.99 -24.53
N LEU A 314 -8.56 4.74 -24.52
CA LEU A 314 -7.73 4.18 -25.60
C LEU A 314 -6.63 5.15 -26.07
N ASP A 315 -5.88 5.70 -25.10
CA ASP A 315 -4.80 6.68 -25.27
C ASP A 315 -5.18 8.04 -25.89
N LYS A 316 -6.47 8.29 -26.13
CA LYS A 316 -7.00 9.59 -26.55
C LYS A 316 -7.63 10.37 -25.41
N MET A 317 -7.60 11.70 -25.51
CA MET A 317 -8.24 12.60 -24.55
C MET A 317 -9.70 12.83 -24.92
N TYR A 318 -10.60 12.65 -23.95
CA TYR A 318 -12.02 12.90 -24.07
C TYR A 318 -12.52 13.83 -22.98
N ALA A 319 -13.65 14.48 -23.26
CA ALA A 319 -14.42 15.24 -22.32
C ALA A 319 -15.85 14.72 -22.23
N LYS A 320 -16.40 14.59 -21.02
CA LYS A 320 -17.85 14.46 -20.82
C LYS A 320 -18.43 15.86 -20.81
N CYS A 321 -19.25 16.20 -21.78
CA CYS A 321 -19.78 17.55 -21.91
C CYS A 321 -21.31 17.58 -21.88
N VAL A 322 -21.84 18.65 -21.29
CA VAL A 322 -23.28 18.96 -21.28
C VAL A 322 -23.58 20.06 -22.30
N LYS A 323 -24.75 19.99 -22.95
CA LYS A 323 -25.25 21.10 -23.76
C LYS A 323 -25.88 22.14 -22.84
N PRO A 324 -25.37 23.38 -22.78
CA PRO A 324 -25.98 24.41 -21.96
C PRO A 324 -27.31 24.88 -22.57
N GLN A 325 -28.25 25.26 -21.71
CA GLN A 325 -29.42 26.05 -22.08
C GLN A 325 -29.06 27.54 -21.97
N HIS A 326 -29.71 28.38 -22.77
CA HIS A 326 -29.51 29.83 -22.68
C HIS A 326 -30.84 30.54 -22.34
N GLU A 327 -30.71 31.61 -21.58
CA GLU A 327 -31.80 32.55 -21.30
C GLU A 327 -31.38 33.96 -21.75
N GLY A 328 -32.31 34.67 -22.40
CA GLY A 328 -32.03 35.97 -22.99
C GLY A 328 -31.32 35.90 -24.35
N SER A 329 -31.17 37.05 -24.99
CA SER A 329 -30.46 37.18 -26.27
C SER A 329 -28.96 37.44 -26.05
N PRO A 330 -28.05 36.86 -26.85
CA PRO A 330 -26.60 37.02 -26.69
C PRO A 330 -26.08 38.46 -26.64
N HIS A 331 -26.80 39.41 -27.24
CA HIS A 331 -26.42 40.82 -27.33
C HIS A 331 -26.98 41.69 -26.20
N GLN A 332 -27.77 41.11 -25.29
CA GLN A 332 -28.43 41.86 -24.22
C GLN A 332 -27.74 41.68 -22.86
N PRO A 333 -27.69 42.73 -22.02
CA PRO A 333 -27.35 42.59 -20.61
C PRO A 333 -28.35 41.63 -19.96
N GLY A 334 -27.89 40.44 -19.56
CA GLY A 334 -28.76 39.41 -18.97
C GLY A 334 -28.72 38.04 -19.65
N PHE A 335 -27.88 37.84 -20.69
CA PHE A 335 -27.63 36.51 -21.25
C PHE A 335 -27.04 35.57 -20.19
N LYS A 336 -27.68 34.42 -19.98
CA LYS A 336 -27.27 33.41 -19.00
C LYS A 336 -27.11 32.05 -19.67
N LEU A 337 -25.96 31.42 -19.44
CA LEU A 337 -25.80 29.99 -19.70
C LEU A 337 -26.20 29.20 -18.46
N LYS A 338 -27.03 28.18 -18.66
CA LYS A 338 -27.54 27.30 -17.61
C LYS A 338 -27.18 25.85 -17.89
N ILE A 339 -26.72 25.15 -16.87
CA ILE A 339 -26.55 23.70 -16.89
C ILE A 339 -27.27 23.05 -15.70
N PRO A 340 -27.58 21.76 -15.79
CA PRO A 340 -28.22 21.04 -14.70
C PRO A 340 -27.25 20.78 -13.54
N PRO A 341 -27.75 20.65 -12.29
CA PRO A 341 -26.94 20.30 -11.14
C PRO A 341 -26.64 18.80 -11.12
N ASN A 342 -25.66 18.39 -10.28
CA ASN A 342 -25.38 17.00 -9.92
C ASN A 342 -25.22 16.05 -11.12
N LEU A 343 -24.50 16.49 -12.16
CA LEU A 343 -24.20 15.68 -13.34
C LEU A 343 -23.21 14.56 -12.98
N GLN A 344 -23.75 13.38 -12.68
CA GLN A 344 -22.96 12.15 -12.51
C GLN A 344 -22.25 11.77 -13.83
N TYR A 345 -21.11 11.08 -13.73
CA TYR A 345 -20.25 10.75 -14.87
C TYR A 345 -20.96 9.98 -16.00
N ASN A 346 -21.85 9.06 -15.62
CA ASN A 346 -22.65 8.23 -16.54
C ASN A 346 -24.03 8.83 -16.86
N SER A 347 -24.27 10.10 -16.55
CA SER A 347 -25.53 10.77 -16.87
C SER A 347 -25.80 10.75 -18.38
N SER A 348 -27.02 10.39 -18.78
CA SER A 348 -27.48 10.44 -20.18
C SER A 348 -27.48 11.86 -20.79
N ARG A 349 -27.33 12.89 -19.95
CA ARG A 349 -27.22 14.31 -20.36
C ARG A 349 -25.80 14.70 -20.76
N LEU A 350 -24.81 13.86 -20.46
CA LEU A 350 -23.42 14.05 -20.83
C LEU A 350 -23.12 13.28 -22.12
N ARG A 351 -22.45 13.96 -23.06
CA ARG A 351 -21.92 13.36 -24.28
C ARG A 351 -20.41 13.25 -24.16
N SER A 352 -19.85 12.10 -24.52
CA SER A 352 -18.42 11.92 -24.68
C SER A 352 -17.97 12.56 -25.99
N ILE A 353 -17.08 13.54 -25.92
CA ILE A 353 -16.55 14.28 -27.07
C ILE A 353 -15.03 14.11 -27.08
N ASP A 354 -14.46 13.77 -28.24
CA ASP A 354 -13.02 13.75 -28.44
C ASP A 354 -12.49 15.18 -28.30
N CYS A 355 -11.53 15.40 -27.40
CA CYS A 355 -11.00 16.73 -27.12
C CYS A 355 -10.37 17.37 -28.38
N GLU A 356 -9.92 16.59 -29.37
CA GLU A 356 -9.43 17.10 -30.65
C GLU A 356 -10.48 17.88 -31.45
N GLN A 357 -11.78 17.68 -31.17
CA GLN A 357 -12.87 18.42 -31.80
C GLN A 357 -13.05 19.83 -31.23
N PHE A 358 -12.35 20.18 -30.14
CA PHE A 358 -12.42 21.52 -29.57
C PHE A 358 -11.71 22.54 -30.46
N GLU A 359 -12.39 23.63 -30.80
CA GLU A 359 -11.89 24.66 -31.71
C GLU A 359 -11.68 26.00 -31.01
N LEU A 360 -12.70 26.55 -30.36
CA LEU A 360 -12.62 27.86 -29.67
C LEU A 360 -12.78 27.71 -28.16
N ASN A 361 -11.88 28.33 -27.40
CA ASN A 361 -12.02 28.42 -25.94
C ASN A 361 -12.97 29.57 -25.55
N TYR A 362 -13.36 29.64 -24.27
CA TYR A 362 -14.30 30.65 -23.74
C TYR A 362 -14.07 32.11 -24.20
N PHE A 363 -12.82 32.54 -24.41
CA PHE A 363 -12.53 33.92 -24.84
C PHE A 363 -12.69 34.13 -26.35
N GLU A 364 -12.61 33.06 -27.13
CA GLU A 364 -12.63 33.08 -28.59
C GLU A 364 -14.04 32.86 -29.17
N ILE A 365 -14.96 32.30 -28.38
CA ILE A 365 -16.34 32.07 -28.82
C ILE A 365 -17.02 33.42 -29.08
N CYS A 366 -17.42 33.66 -30.32
CA CYS A 366 -18.22 34.81 -30.73
C CYS A 366 -19.67 34.37 -30.97
N LEU A 367 -20.62 35.02 -30.29
CA LEU A 367 -22.05 34.78 -30.53
C LEU A 367 -22.58 35.79 -31.56
N TRP A 368 -23.09 35.29 -32.69
CA TRP A 368 -23.79 35.97 -33.81
C TRP A 368 -23.77 37.51 -33.85
N GLY A 369 -22.58 38.11 -33.88
CA GLY A 369 -22.38 39.55 -33.87
C GLY A 369 -21.14 39.94 -33.08
N ASP A 370 -19.96 39.56 -33.60
CA ASP A 370 -18.56 39.94 -33.28
C ASP A 370 -18.10 40.11 -31.81
N LYS A 371 -18.98 39.99 -30.82
CA LYS A 371 -18.68 40.15 -29.41
C LYS A 371 -18.36 38.79 -28.79
N PRO A 372 -17.21 38.65 -28.11
CA PRO A 372 -16.88 37.44 -27.37
C PRO A 372 -17.91 37.14 -26.28
N ILE A 373 -18.26 35.87 -26.08
CA ILE A 373 -19.16 35.43 -25.00
C ILE A 373 -18.64 35.88 -23.62
N SER A 374 -17.33 35.99 -23.48
CA SER A 374 -16.68 36.48 -22.27
C SER A 374 -17.04 37.91 -21.89
N SER A 375 -17.56 38.73 -22.82
CA SER A 375 -18.03 40.09 -22.55
C SER A 375 -19.46 40.15 -21.99
N VAL A 376 -20.28 39.11 -22.24
CA VAL A 376 -21.72 39.09 -21.92
C VAL A 376 -22.09 38.05 -20.87
N CYS A 377 -21.31 36.96 -20.74
CA CYS A 377 -21.56 35.87 -19.81
C CYS A 377 -20.39 35.70 -18.85
N LYS A 378 -20.52 36.24 -17.63
CA LYS A 378 -19.51 36.13 -16.55
C LYS A 378 -19.77 35.02 -15.55
N LYS A 379 -20.90 34.31 -15.69
CA LYS A 379 -21.33 33.27 -14.76
C LYS A 379 -22.02 32.13 -15.49
N LEU A 380 -21.69 30.91 -15.12
CA LEU A 380 -22.41 29.71 -15.48
C LEU A 380 -23.40 29.36 -14.35
N TRP A 381 -24.68 29.26 -14.68
CA TRP A 381 -25.73 28.97 -13.70
C TRP A 381 -25.98 27.47 -13.63
N VAL A 382 -25.85 26.88 -12.46
CA VAL A 382 -26.04 25.45 -12.22
C VAL A 382 -27.31 25.27 -11.39
N GLY A 383 -28.31 24.58 -11.93
CA GLY A 383 -29.57 24.43 -11.22
C GLY A 383 -30.73 24.01 -12.10
N GLU A 384 -31.86 23.76 -11.45
CA GLU A 384 -33.13 23.43 -12.10
C GLU A 384 -34.30 24.04 -11.33
N LYS A 385 -35.43 24.25 -12.03
CA LYS A 385 -36.72 24.66 -11.44
C LYS A 385 -36.66 25.87 -10.49
N GLY A 386 -35.78 26.84 -10.78
CA GLY A 386 -35.70 28.10 -10.04
C GLY A 386 -34.65 28.13 -8.92
N ASN A 387 -34.05 26.99 -8.55
CA ASN A 387 -32.94 26.96 -7.60
C ASN A 387 -31.61 26.87 -8.39
N TYR A 388 -30.87 27.96 -8.42
CA TYR A 388 -29.61 28.07 -9.17
C TYR A 388 -28.47 28.56 -8.28
N SER A 389 -27.34 27.88 -8.34
CA SER A 389 -26.04 28.40 -7.93
C SER A 389 -25.30 28.96 -9.15
N ALA A 390 -24.35 29.87 -8.92
CA ALA A 390 -23.55 30.43 -10.00
C ALA A 390 -22.08 30.06 -9.81
N ILE A 391 -21.45 29.64 -10.90
CA ILE A 391 -20.00 29.43 -11.02
C ILE A 391 -19.44 30.61 -11.80
N ASP A 392 -18.41 31.27 -11.27
CA ASP A 392 -17.79 32.41 -11.93
C ASP A 392 -16.97 31.99 -13.16
N LEU A 393 -17.03 32.82 -14.21
CA LEU A 393 -16.27 32.66 -15.44
C LEU A 393 -15.35 33.86 -15.68
N PRO A 394 -14.11 33.65 -16.16
CA PRO A 394 -13.48 32.35 -16.42
C PRO A 394 -13.18 31.55 -15.13
N ASN A 395 -12.95 30.25 -15.29
CA ASN A 395 -12.50 29.34 -14.24
C ASN A 395 -11.24 29.89 -13.56
N GLU A 396 -11.23 29.95 -12.23
CA GLU A 396 -10.15 30.52 -11.43
C GLU A 396 -8.78 29.89 -11.69
N TRP A 397 -8.75 28.61 -12.08
CA TRP A 397 -7.51 27.91 -12.41
C TRP A 397 -6.79 28.51 -13.61
N ARG A 398 -7.47 29.28 -14.48
CA ARG A 398 -6.80 30.07 -15.53
C ARG A 398 -5.83 31.09 -14.94
N LYS A 399 -6.25 31.78 -13.87
CA LYS A 399 -5.42 32.77 -13.18
C LYS A 399 -4.27 32.08 -12.44
N LYS A 400 -4.56 30.97 -11.73
CA LYS A 400 -3.55 30.20 -10.98
C LYS A 400 -2.48 29.59 -11.88
N SER A 401 -2.87 29.07 -13.03
CA SER A 401 -1.95 28.43 -13.98
C SER A 401 -1.10 29.39 -14.79
N ASP A 402 -1.48 30.67 -14.87
CA ASP A 402 -0.77 31.70 -15.65
C ASP A 402 -0.36 31.20 -17.05
N ARG A 403 -1.33 30.66 -17.79
CA ARG A 403 -1.15 30.10 -19.15
C ARG A 403 -0.24 28.86 -19.24
N ARG A 404 0.02 28.15 -18.14
CA ARG A 404 0.74 26.87 -18.13
C ARG A 404 -0.21 25.68 -18.10
N ILE A 405 0.28 24.51 -18.51
CA ILE A 405 -0.46 23.26 -18.39
C ILE A 405 -0.67 22.92 -16.91
N ILE A 406 -1.86 22.40 -16.57
CA ILE A 406 -2.14 21.89 -15.22
C ILE A 406 -1.93 20.38 -15.19
N ARG A 407 -1.10 19.89 -14.28
CA ARG A 407 -0.92 18.47 -13.96
C ARG A 407 -1.65 18.14 -12.66
N HIS A 408 -2.62 17.25 -12.74
CA HIS A 408 -3.29 16.71 -11.57
C HIS A 408 -2.57 15.43 -11.12
N VAL A 409 -2.00 15.42 -9.92
CA VAL A 409 -1.09 14.37 -9.45
C VAL A 409 -1.55 13.83 -8.08
N PRO A 410 -2.64 13.03 -8.01
CA PRO A 410 -3.11 12.47 -6.74
C PRO A 410 -2.09 11.55 -6.08
N ILE A 411 -2.18 11.40 -4.76
CA ILE A 411 -1.30 10.55 -3.96
C ILE A 411 -2.09 9.51 -3.17
N ALA A 412 -1.45 8.37 -2.89
CA ALA A 412 -1.87 7.47 -1.83
C ALA A 412 -1.01 7.72 -0.60
N LEU A 413 -1.63 8.19 0.48
CA LEU A 413 -0.98 8.54 1.75
C LEU A 413 -0.98 7.33 2.68
N TYR A 414 0.09 7.12 3.42
CA TYR A 414 0.22 6.03 4.38
C TYR A 414 0.78 6.55 5.71
N CYS A 415 0.25 6.01 6.80
CA CYS A 415 0.81 6.15 8.13
C CYS A 415 0.74 4.81 8.86
N ASP A 416 1.77 4.51 9.64
CA ASP A 416 1.78 3.34 10.51
C ASP A 416 2.84 3.49 11.59
N ASP A 417 2.79 2.59 12.57
CA ASP A 417 3.88 2.44 13.51
C ASP A 417 5.02 1.57 12.97
N THR A 418 6.23 1.90 13.40
CA THR A 418 7.43 1.13 13.09
C THR A 418 8.37 1.21 14.27
N SER A 419 9.20 0.19 14.45
CA SER A 419 10.30 0.31 15.41
C SER A 419 11.42 1.17 14.81
N GLY A 420 12.06 2.00 15.64
CA GLY A 420 13.33 2.67 15.32
C GLY A 420 14.57 1.78 15.54
N ASN A 421 14.40 0.57 16.07
CA ASN A 421 15.48 -0.37 16.35
C ASN A 421 15.52 -1.50 15.31
N GLN A 422 16.62 -2.26 15.30
CA GLN A 422 16.70 -3.50 14.52
C GLN A 422 15.67 -4.55 15.00
N SER A 423 15.39 -4.58 16.31
CA SER A 423 14.35 -5.43 16.90
C SER A 423 13.01 -4.69 16.97
N LYS A 424 11.91 -5.37 16.61
CA LYS A 424 10.57 -4.77 16.47
C LYS A 424 9.89 -4.33 17.78
N LYS A 425 10.46 -4.63 18.96
CA LYS A 425 9.75 -4.55 20.24
C LYS A 425 9.89 -3.22 20.99
N TRP A 426 10.89 -2.39 20.66
CA TRP A 426 11.21 -1.19 21.45
C TRP A 426 11.41 0.03 20.54
N ASN A 427 11.26 1.24 21.11
CA ASN A 427 11.40 2.52 20.40
C ASN A 427 10.40 2.66 19.25
N LYS A 428 9.10 2.79 19.58
CA LYS A 428 8.03 2.99 18.60
C LYS A 428 8.17 4.37 17.95
N HIS A 429 8.11 4.38 16.62
CA HIS A 429 8.06 5.57 15.78
C HIS A 429 6.75 5.52 15.01
N ILE A 430 6.16 6.68 14.75
CA ILE A 430 5.09 6.85 13.78
C ILE A 430 5.69 7.43 12.53
N SER A 431 5.38 6.89 11.36
CA SER A 431 5.98 7.32 10.10
C SER A 431 4.93 7.54 9.00
N TYR A 432 5.07 8.66 8.30
CA TYR A 432 4.25 9.01 7.13
C TYR A 432 5.03 8.79 5.83
N TYR A 433 4.40 8.12 4.88
CA TYR A 433 4.89 7.94 3.51
C TYR A 433 3.81 8.28 2.48
N PHE A 434 4.20 8.48 1.23
CA PHE A 434 3.24 8.48 0.11
C PHE A 434 3.83 7.89 -1.16
N THR A 435 2.95 7.55 -2.11
CA THR A 435 3.28 7.27 -3.51
C THR A 435 2.38 8.10 -4.43
N LEU A 436 2.84 8.38 -5.64
CA LEU A 436 2.00 8.97 -6.69
C LEU A 436 0.98 7.93 -7.18
N ALA A 437 -0.31 8.27 -7.18
CA ALA A 437 -1.39 7.37 -7.59
C ALA A 437 -1.46 7.20 -9.11
N GLY A 438 -0.92 8.16 -9.88
CA GLY A 438 -0.81 8.09 -11.33
C GLY A 438 0.18 7.03 -11.85
N LEU A 439 0.97 6.40 -10.97
CA LEU A 439 1.94 5.37 -11.36
C LEU A 439 1.29 3.98 -11.40
N PRO A 440 1.52 3.19 -12.47
CA PRO A 440 1.06 1.80 -12.51
C PRO A 440 1.78 0.93 -11.47
N PRO A 441 1.17 -0.16 -10.96
CA PRO A 441 1.75 -0.98 -9.89
C PRO A 441 3.17 -1.49 -10.12
N ARG A 442 3.54 -1.80 -11.36
CA ARG A 442 4.92 -2.23 -11.71
C ARG A 442 5.99 -1.17 -11.39
N VAL A 443 5.57 0.10 -11.35
CA VAL A 443 6.43 1.24 -11.05
C VAL A 443 6.20 1.71 -9.61
N SER A 444 4.95 1.86 -9.16
CA SER A 444 4.64 2.37 -7.81
C SER A 444 4.99 1.40 -6.67
N ASN A 445 5.11 0.10 -6.94
CA ASN A 445 5.55 -0.88 -5.93
C ASN A 445 7.07 -0.92 -5.73
N GLN A 446 7.84 -0.13 -6.49
CA GLN A 446 9.27 0.01 -6.27
C GLN A 446 9.54 0.98 -5.13
N GLN A 447 10.53 0.66 -4.30
CA GLN A 447 10.96 1.54 -3.21
C GLN A 447 11.46 2.90 -3.73
N TYR A 448 11.92 2.96 -4.99
CA TYR A 448 12.27 4.21 -5.68
C TYR A 448 11.13 5.25 -5.74
N ASN A 449 9.88 4.79 -5.66
CA ASN A 449 8.67 5.62 -5.76
C ASN A 449 7.84 5.63 -4.45
N CYS A 450 8.44 5.18 -3.35
CA CYS A 450 7.89 5.34 -2.01
C CYS A 450 8.63 6.49 -1.31
N HIS A 451 7.89 7.52 -0.90
CA HIS A 451 8.46 8.78 -0.44
C HIS A 451 8.24 8.96 1.06
N PHE A 452 9.33 9.20 1.79
CA PHE A 452 9.30 9.61 3.20
C PHE A 452 8.76 11.04 3.35
N LEU A 453 7.84 11.24 4.30
CA LEU A 453 7.37 12.57 4.70
C LEU A 453 7.84 12.95 6.09
N SER A 454 7.53 12.14 7.10
CA SER A 454 7.73 12.53 8.49
C SER A 454 7.86 11.29 9.37
N THR A 455 8.59 11.42 10.48
CA THR A 455 8.61 10.40 11.52
C THR A 455 8.88 11.00 12.88
N SER A 456 8.31 10.41 13.92
CA SER A 456 8.62 10.80 15.30
C SER A 456 8.43 9.64 16.26
N ASN A 457 9.22 9.64 17.32
CA ASN A 457 9.10 8.76 18.48
C ASN A 457 8.46 9.46 19.69
N THR A 458 8.13 10.75 19.57
CA THR A 458 7.53 11.56 20.63
C THR A 458 6.16 12.13 20.25
N ALA A 459 5.95 12.42 18.96
CA ALA A 459 4.71 12.97 18.43
C ALA A 459 3.82 11.87 17.84
N GLY A 460 2.52 11.96 18.08
CA GLY A 460 1.51 11.05 17.56
C GLY A 460 1.19 11.26 16.07
N PRO A 461 0.40 10.35 15.47
CA PRO A 461 0.01 10.42 14.05
C PRO A 461 -0.64 11.74 13.64
N LEU A 462 -1.57 12.26 14.44
CA LEU A 462 -2.29 13.49 14.12
C LEU A 462 -1.44 14.76 14.31
N GLU A 463 -0.45 14.73 15.20
CA GLU A 463 0.52 15.83 15.35
C GLU A 463 1.40 15.97 14.10
N LEU A 464 1.90 14.84 13.59
CA LEU A 464 2.68 14.81 12.35
C LEU A 464 1.83 15.18 11.13
N ALA A 465 0.57 14.72 11.09
CA ALA A 465 -0.36 15.02 10.01
C ALA A 465 -0.65 16.51 9.88
N ASN A 466 -0.63 17.30 10.96
CA ASN A 466 -1.07 18.69 10.93
C ASN A 466 -0.31 19.55 9.90
N GLN A 467 1.02 19.42 9.84
CA GLN A 467 1.82 20.14 8.84
C GLN A 467 1.71 19.55 7.43
N ILE A 468 1.49 18.24 7.32
CA ILE A 468 1.30 17.56 6.02
C ILE A 468 -0.03 18.00 5.39
N VAL A 469 -1.11 18.00 6.18
CA VAL A 469 -2.44 18.44 5.72
C VAL A 469 -2.46 19.92 5.36
N ASP A 470 -1.74 20.78 6.09
CA ASP A 470 -1.61 22.19 5.72
C ASP A 470 -1.00 22.37 4.32
N GLU A 471 0.11 21.67 4.05
CA GLU A 471 0.75 21.75 2.74
C GLU A 471 -0.11 21.11 1.65
N LEU A 472 -0.75 19.97 1.92
CA LEU A 472 -1.67 19.34 0.98
C LEU A 472 -2.83 20.28 0.61
N ASN A 473 -3.46 20.91 1.59
CA ASN A 473 -4.53 21.88 1.36
C ASN A 473 -4.08 23.09 0.54
N ASP A 474 -2.86 23.58 0.78
CA ASP A 474 -2.26 24.66 0.01
C ASP A 474 -2.04 24.24 -1.46
N ILE A 475 -1.57 23.01 -1.70
CA ILE A 475 -1.46 22.45 -3.06
C ILE A 475 -2.84 22.29 -3.71
N THR A 476 -3.81 21.73 -3.00
CA THR A 476 -5.16 21.50 -3.53
C THR A 476 -5.85 22.80 -3.91
N LYS A 477 -5.68 23.86 -3.11
CA LYS A 477 -6.30 25.18 -3.37
C LYS A 477 -5.59 25.96 -4.47
N ASP A 478 -4.27 26.10 -4.36
CA ASP A 478 -3.54 27.09 -5.17
C ASP A 478 -2.56 26.47 -6.17
N GLY A 479 -2.25 25.18 -6.00
CA GLY A 479 -1.23 24.50 -6.77
C GLY A 479 0.18 24.99 -6.48
N PHE A 480 1.15 24.49 -7.24
CA PHE A 480 2.53 25.00 -7.24
C PHE A 480 3.18 24.75 -8.60
N PHE A 481 4.21 25.53 -8.93
CA PHE A 481 4.92 25.35 -10.20
C PHE A 481 6.01 24.29 -10.11
N ALA A 482 6.13 23.49 -11.16
CA ALA A 482 7.18 22.48 -11.31
C ALA A 482 7.58 22.33 -12.78
N TYR A 483 8.79 21.83 -13.03
CA TYR A 483 9.23 21.51 -14.38
C TYR A 483 8.81 20.10 -14.77
N ASP A 484 8.05 19.98 -15.86
CA ASP A 484 7.66 18.69 -16.44
C ASP A 484 8.69 18.27 -17.49
N CYS A 485 9.41 17.18 -17.23
CA CYS A 485 10.47 16.73 -18.12
C CYS A 485 9.97 16.07 -19.42
N GLU A 486 8.71 15.65 -19.52
CA GLU A 486 8.16 15.13 -20.77
C GLU A 486 7.72 16.27 -21.68
N LEU A 487 7.06 17.29 -21.11
CA LEU A 487 6.64 18.49 -21.86
C LEU A 487 7.79 19.48 -22.10
N GLN A 488 8.89 19.36 -21.35
CA GLN A 488 10.03 20.28 -21.37
C GLN A 488 9.67 21.74 -21.00
N GLU A 489 8.64 21.95 -20.18
CA GLU A 489 8.16 23.27 -19.76
C GLU A 489 7.74 23.29 -18.29
N GLU A 490 7.49 24.50 -17.76
CA GLU A 490 6.96 24.68 -16.42
C GLU A 490 5.44 24.52 -16.42
N VAL A 491 4.93 23.72 -15.48
CA VAL A 491 3.51 23.38 -15.31
C VAL A 491 3.01 23.79 -13.94
N LEU A 492 1.70 23.99 -13.79
CA LEU A 492 1.06 24.09 -12.49
C LEU A 492 0.65 22.69 -12.03
N VAL A 493 1.02 22.30 -10.81
CA VAL A 493 0.67 21.01 -10.22
C VAL A 493 -0.40 21.20 -9.15
N SER A 494 -1.43 20.36 -9.19
CA SER A 494 -2.42 20.19 -8.11
C SER A 494 -2.44 18.74 -7.65
N THR A 495 -2.77 18.50 -6.39
CA THR A 495 -2.80 17.18 -5.75
C THR A 495 -3.99 17.04 -4.82
N VAL A 496 -4.41 15.79 -4.62
CA VAL A 496 -5.32 15.36 -3.56
C VAL A 496 -4.85 14.04 -2.98
N VAL A 497 -5.31 13.70 -1.78
CA VAL A 497 -5.14 12.36 -1.22
C VAL A 497 -6.26 11.49 -1.77
N LEU A 498 -5.93 10.59 -2.69
CA LEU A 498 -6.91 9.68 -3.30
C LEU A 498 -7.37 8.61 -2.31
N CYS A 499 -6.45 8.14 -1.46
CA CYS A 499 -6.77 7.23 -0.37
C CYS A 499 -5.75 7.33 0.75
N PHE A 500 -6.18 7.03 1.97
CA PHE A 500 -5.33 6.89 3.15
C PHE A 500 -5.24 5.42 3.59
N LEU A 501 -4.00 4.93 3.67
CA LEU A 501 -3.68 3.55 4.00
C LEU A 501 -3.04 3.45 5.39
N GLY A 502 -3.43 2.43 6.14
CA GLY A 502 -2.94 2.17 7.49
C GLY A 502 -3.59 0.90 8.03
N ASP A 503 -3.14 0.46 9.19
CA ASP A 503 -3.81 -0.61 9.92
C ASP A 503 -5.15 -0.12 10.53
N SER A 504 -5.91 -1.03 11.15
CA SER A 504 -7.23 -0.68 11.69
C SER A 504 -7.17 0.38 12.80
N PRO A 505 -6.23 0.33 13.76
CA PRO A 505 -5.97 1.43 14.68
C PRO A 505 -5.68 2.78 14.01
N MET A 506 -4.81 2.82 13.01
CA MET A 506 -4.45 4.06 12.32
C MET A 506 -5.63 4.63 11.54
N HIS A 507 -6.39 3.77 10.86
CA HIS A 507 -7.64 4.18 10.22
C HIS A 507 -8.61 4.76 11.24
N ALA A 508 -8.78 4.12 12.39
CA ALA A 508 -9.70 4.60 13.42
C ALA A 508 -9.30 6.00 13.94
N GLU A 509 -8.01 6.23 14.17
CA GLU A 509 -7.48 7.54 14.58
C GLU A 509 -7.70 8.62 13.50
N VAL A 510 -7.41 8.33 12.23
CA VAL A 510 -7.59 9.28 11.12
C VAL A 510 -9.06 9.60 10.84
N THR A 511 -9.95 8.63 11.02
CA THR A 511 -11.39 8.83 10.76
C THR A 511 -12.17 9.30 11.98
N ASN A 512 -11.51 9.62 13.10
CA ASN A 512 -12.17 9.98 14.37
C ASN A 512 -13.18 8.92 14.86
N THR A 513 -12.86 7.64 14.68
CA THR A 513 -13.73 6.53 15.11
C THR A 513 -13.11 5.72 16.25
N PRO A 514 -13.93 5.04 17.07
CA PRO A 514 -13.43 4.20 18.14
C PRO A 514 -12.57 3.02 17.64
N LEU A 515 -11.61 2.57 18.44
CA LEU A 515 -10.86 1.35 18.15
C LEU A 515 -11.78 0.13 18.08
N PRO A 516 -11.82 -0.64 16.96
CA PRO A 516 -12.90 -1.57 16.70
C PRO A 516 -13.11 -2.68 17.74
N GLY A 517 -12.04 -3.24 18.32
CA GLY A 517 -12.09 -4.54 19.02
C GLY A 517 -13.09 -4.65 20.18
N ALA A 518 -13.29 -3.58 20.95
CA ALA A 518 -14.23 -3.54 22.08
C ALA A 518 -15.25 -2.40 21.98
N ALA A 519 -15.28 -1.68 20.85
CA ALA A 519 -16.16 -0.53 20.67
C ALA A 519 -17.62 -0.92 20.51
N LEU A 520 -18.51 -0.06 21.01
CA LEU A 520 -19.94 -0.11 20.73
C LEU A 520 -20.23 0.19 19.25
N ASN A 521 -19.42 1.06 18.65
CA ASN A 521 -19.45 1.46 17.24
C ASN A 521 -18.14 1.04 16.55
N PRO A 522 -17.97 -0.24 16.15
CA PRO A 522 -16.68 -0.75 15.69
C PRO A 522 -16.35 -0.47 14.22
N CYS A 523 -17.31 0.00 13.41
CA CYS A 523 -17.10 0.21 11.98
C CYS A 523 -16.86 1.70 11.67
N ARG A 524 -15.85 1.98 10.84
CA ARG A 524 -15.55 3.34 10.37
C ARG A 524 -16.32 3.76 9.12
N ILE A 525 -16.90 2.80 8.41
CA ILE A 525 -17.56 3.00 7.11
C ILE A 525 -19.07 3.10 7.26
N CYS A 526 -19.67 2.34 8.19
CA CYS A 526 -21.11 2.35 8.45
C CYS A 526 -21.43 2.51 9.94
N HIS A 527 -22.71 2.72 10.25
CA HIS A 527 -23.24 2.89 11.60
C HIS A 527 -23.49 1.56 12.34
N LEU A 528 -22.74 0.49 12.01
CA LEU A 528 -22.76 -0.75 12.81
C LEU A 528 -22.47 -0.40 14.27
N GLY A 529 -23.40 -0.71 15.16
CA GLY A 529 -23.21 -0.50 16.58
C GLY A 529 -24.32 -1.03 17.46
N VAL A 530 -24.12 -0.89 18.77
CA VAL A 530 -25.06 -1.28 19.83
C VAL A 530 -25.02 -0.27 20.97
N GLU A 531 -26.09 -0.19 21.76
CA GLU A 531 -26.09 0.64 22.98
C GLU A 531 -25.24 0.04 24.08
N LYS A 532 -25.37 -1.27 24.34
CA LYS A 532 -24.60 -1.99 25.35
C LYS A 532 -23.83 -3.15 24.74
N ARG A 533 -22.71 -3.50 25.36
CA ARG A 533 -21.86 -4.61 24.90
C ARG A 533 -22.58 -5.96 24.92
N SER A 534 -23.52 -6.15 25.86
CA SER A 534 -24.39 -7.33 25.94
C SER A 534 -25.21 -7.53 24.67
N ASP A 535 -25.55 -6.46 23.97
CA ASP A 535 -26.51 -6.50 22.86
C ASP A 535 -25.88 -7.02 21.57
N LYS A 536 -24.54 -7.16 21.54
CA LYS A 536 -23.81 -7.78 20.43
C LYS A 536 -24.15 -9.27 20.20
N SER A 537 -24.76 -9.93 21.19
CA SER A 537 -25.29 -11.29 21.01
C SER A 537 -26.72 -11.32 20.47
N GLY A 538 -27.37 -10.17 20.31
CA GLY A 538 -28.73 -10.07 19.78
C GLY A 538 -28.79 -10.31 18.27
N GLU A 539 -29.96 -10.76 17.81
CA GLU A 539 -30.23 -11.05 16.39
C GLU A 539 -30.08 -9.80 15.51
N ASP A 540 -30.57 -8.65 15.97
CA ASP A 540 -30.46 -7.36 15.24
C ASP A 540 -29.00 -6.99 14.95
N TYR A 541 -28.10 -7.18 15.92
CA TYR A 541 -26.68 -6.89 15.72
C TYR A 541 -26.05 -7.86 14.72
N ILE A 542 -26.46 -9.13 14.72
CA ILE A 542 -25.96 -10.12 13.77
C ILE A 542 -26.36 -9.72 12.34
N TYR A 543 -27.62 -9.37 12.11
CA TYR A 543 -28.08 -8.89 10.79
C TYR A 543 -27.33 -7.63 10.34
N GLN A 544 -27.19 -6.62 11.22
CA GLN A 544 -26.39 -5.42 10.92
C GLN A 544 -24.92 -5.74 10.65
N PHE A 545 -24.32 -6.66 11.41
CA PHE A 545 -22.94 -7.11 11.23
C PHE A 545 -22.75 -7.81 9.88
N LEU A 546 -23.75 -8.52 9.41
CA LEU A 546 -23.77 -9.18 8.10
C LEU A 546 -24.14 -8.22 6.96
N GLY A 547 -24.55 -6.99 7.28
CA GLY A 547 -24.96 -5.99 6.28
C GLY A 547 -26.26 -6.36 5.57
N MET A 548 -27.18 -7.02 6.26
CA MET A 548 -28.46 -7.45 5.70
C MET A 548 -29.60 -7.31 6.71
N ASP A 549 -30.85 -7.29 6.23
CA ASP A 549 -32.03 -7.40 7.10
C ASP A 549 -32.42 -8.87 7.33
N SER A 550 -33.50 -9.09 8.08
CA SER A 550 -34.04 -10.44 8.36
C SER A 550 -34.58 -11.17 7.14
N LEU A 551 -34.75 -10.49 6.00
CA LEU A 551 -35.14 -11.06 4.72
C LEU A 551 -33.93 -11.29 3.79
N GLY A 552 -32.73 -10.87 4.21
CA GLY A 552 -31.49 -10.98 3.43
C GLY A 552 -31.24 -9.82 2.47
N ASN A 553 -31.99 -8.71 2.52
CA ASN A 553 -31.76 -7.54 1.67
C ASN A 553 -30.54 -6.75 2.14
N ARG A 554 -29.71 -6.28 1.20
CA ARG A 554 -28.45 -5.55 1.47
C ARG A 554 -28.56 -4.04 1.47
N ASP A 555 -29.64 -3.50 0.92
CA ASP A 555 -29.86 -2.04 0.83
C ASP A 555 -30.22 -1.40 2.18
N VAL A 556 -29.82 -2.04 3.28
CA VAL A 556 -30.06 -1.62 4.67
C VAL A 556 -28.78 -1.18 5.37
N VAL A 557 -27.62 -1.29 4.72
CA VAL A 557 -26.35 -0.80 5.30
C VAL A 557 -26.40 0.72 5.40
N ASP A 558 -26.46 1.22 6.64
CA ASP A 558 -26.45 2.64 6.94
C ASP A 558 -25.02 3.19 6.94
N TYR A 559 -24.59 3.72 5.80
CA TYR A 559 -23.25 4.28 5.61
C TYR A 559 -23.07 5.60 6.36
N ARG A 560 -21.91 5.74 7.03
CA ARG A 560 -21.51 7.01 7.66
C ARG A 560 -21.27 8.06 6.58
N LYS A 561 -21.60 9.31 6.89
CA LYS A 561 -21.20 10.47 6.10
C LYS A 561 -20.01 11.14 6.77
N TRP A 562 -19.02 11.55 5.98
CA TRP A 562 -17.86 12.24 6.55
C TRP A 562 -18.24 13.59 7.19
N SER A 563 -19.14 14.34 6.55
CA SER A 563 -19.67 15.60 7.10
C SER A 563 -20.34 15.42 8.46
N GLU A 564 -21.04 14.30 8.65
CA GLU A 564 -21.66 13.95 9.93
C GLU A 564 -20.59 13.65 10.99
N THR A 565 -19.51 12.94 10.62
CA THR A 565 -18.39 12.66 11.54
C THR A 565 -17.68 13.95 11.96
N VAL A 566 -17.52 14.90 11.04
CA VAL A 566 -16.99 16.24 11.32
C VAL A 566 -17.89 16.97 12.32
N GLU A 567 -19.20 17.04 12.05
CA GLU A 567 -20.18 17.69 12.94
C GLU A 567 -20.19 17.07 14.34
N ARG A 568 -20.26 15.73 14.42
CA ARG A 568 -20.22 14.99 15.70
C ARG A 568 -18.90 15.21 16.45
N SER A 569 -17.78 15.38 15.75
CA SER A 569 -16.48 15.69 16.37
C SER A 569 -16.47 17.07 17.04
N HIS A 570 -17.06 18.08 16.38
CA HIS A 570 -17.22 19.42 16.95
C HIS A 570 -18.18 19.42 18.14
N LYS A 571 -19.32 18.73 18.02
CA LYS A 571 -20.28 18.56 19.14
C LYS A 571 -19.61 17.93 20.36
N LEU A 572 -18.84 16.85 20.15
CA LEU A 572 -18.13 16.17 21.22
C LEU A 572 -17.09 17.07 21.92
N TRP A 573 -16.46 17.99 21.16
CA TRP A 573 -15.56 18.99 21.74
C TRP A 573 -16.30 20.02 22.60
N GLU A 574 -17.46 20.51 22.16
CA GLU A 574 -18.28 21.39 22.99
C GLU A 574 -18.63 20.75 24.33
N THR A 575 -18.95 19.45 24.32
CA THR A 575 -19.22 18.71 25.55
C THR A 575 -18.00 18.59 26.44
N ALA A 576 -16.81 18.41 25.85
CA ALA A 576 -15.55 18.40 26.58
C ALA A 576 -15.27 19.72 27.31
N LEU A 577 -15.74 20.86 26.76
CA LEU A 577 -15.56 22.19 27.35
C LEU A 577 -16.63 22.53 28.40
N LYS A 578 -17.87 22.05 28.23
CA LYS A 578 -19.03 22.45 29.04
C LYS A 578 -19.37 21.49 30.18
N TYR A 579 -19.08 20.20 30.03
CA TYR A 579 -19.57 19.15 30.92
C TYR A 579 -18.44 18.29 31.51
N SER A 580 -18.82 17.29 32.31
CA SER A 580 -17.89 16.40 33.00
C SER A 580 -17.19 15.42 32.04
N LYS A 581 -16.10 14.81 32.54
CA LYS A 581 -15.38 13.75 31.83
C LYS A 581 -16.28 12.57 31.49
N ASP A 582 -17.20 12.21 32.37
CA ASP A 582 -18.10 11.07 32.17
C ASP A 582 -19.14 11.38 31.08
N ALA A 583 -19.69 12.60 31.08
CA ALA A 583 -20.59 13.07 30.01
C ALA A 583 -19.90 13.01 28.64
N TYR A 584 -18.63 13.41 28.55
CA TYR A 584 -17.85 13.25 27.32
C TYR A 584 -17.69 11.79 26.90
N ILE A 585 -17.38 10.89 27.85
CA ILE A 585 -17.16 9.47 27.54
C ILE A 585 -18.48 8.83 27.06
N GLU A 586 -19.60 9.16 27.69
CA GLU A 586 -20.92 8.69 27.32
C GLU A 586 -21.34 9.22 25.94
N GLU A 587 -21.16 10.51 25.67
CA GLU A 587 -21.49 11.08 24.37
C GLU A 587 -20.56 10.56 23.25
N SER A 588 -19.26 10.40 23.51
CA SER A 588 -18.32 9.79 22.55
C SER A 588 -18.77 8.38 22.16
N LYS A 589 -19.22 7.57 23.13
CA LYS A 589 -19.75 6.23 22.89
C LYS A 589 -21.03 6.27 22.04
N SER A 590 -21.98 7.14 22.39
CA SER A 590 -23.25 7.32 21.69
C SER A 590 -23.07 7.80 20.25
N LEU A 591 -22.25 8.83 20.04
CA LEU A 591 -21.95 9.37 18.72
C LEU A 591 -21.07 8.44 17.88
N GLY A 592 -20.36 7.49 18.51
CA GLY A 592 -19.40 6.63 17.86
C GLY A 592 -18.25 7.42 17.23
N VAL A 593 -17.76 8.44 17.94
CA VAL A 593 -16.69 9.34 17.51
C VAL A 593 -15.65 9.48 18.61
N GLN A 594 -14.38 9.45 18.25
CA GLN A 594 -13.26 9.60 19.17
C GLN A 594 -12.10 10.36 18.50
N ASP A 595 -11.78 11.54 19.00
CA ASP A 595 -10.63 12.34 18.55
C ASP A 595 -9.48 12.20 19.56
N VAL A 596 -8.34 11.67 19.10
CA VAL A 596 -7.16 11.41 19.93
C VAL A 596 -6.50 12.70 20.42
N LEU A 597 -6.50 13.78 19.61
CA LEU A 597 -5.97 15.07 20.03
C LEU A 597 -6.82 15.65 21.15
N ASN A 598 -8.16 15.68 20.98
CA ASN A 598 -9.09 16.15 22.01
C ASN A 598 -8.95 15.38 23.32
N LYS A 599 -8.70 14.07 23.26
CA LYS A 599 -8.44 13.24 24.45
C LYS A 599 -7.12 13.62 25.13
N ALA A 600 -6.08 13.95 24.37
CA ALA A 600 -4.77 14.33 24.89
C ALA A 600 -4.74 15.75 25.49
N PHE A 601 -5.51 16.70 24.93
CA PHE A 601 -5.65 18.05 25.49
C PHE A 601 -6.14 18.05 26.95
N LYS A 602 -6.80 16.97 27.39
CA LYS A 602 -7.21 16.77 28.79
C LYS A 602 -6.04 16.72 29.79
N LYS A 603 -4.78 16.63 29.33
CA LYS A 603 -3.56 16.71 30.16
C LYS A 603 -2.81 18.06 30.05
N SER A 604 -3.33 19.04 29.30
CA SER A 604 -2.66 20.32 29.02
C SER A 604 -3.29 21.51 29.77
N GLU A 605 -2.53 22.61 29.93
CA GLU A 605 -2.99 23.83 30.62
C GLU A 605 -4.20 24.45 29.90
N LEU A 606 -5.35 24.56 30.59
CA LEU A 606 -6.62 25.11 30.08
C LEU A 606 -6.46 26.46 29.35
N ALA A 607 -5.54 27.31 29.82
CA ALA A 607 -5.23 28.60 29.21
C ALA A 607 -4.68 28.49 27.77
N LYS A 608 -3.86 27.46 27.48
CA LYS A 608 -3.34 27.20 26.12
C LYS A 608 -4.44 26.72 25.20
N ILE A 609 -5.33 25.86 25.69
CA ILE A 609 -6.50 25.39 24.94
C ILE A 609 -7.40 26.58 24.58
N MET A 610 -7.72 27.45 25.53
CA MET A 610 -8.54 28.65 25.28
C MET A 610 -7.88 29.62 24.29
N ALA A 611 -6.56 29.79 24.35
CA ALA A 611 -5.84 30.63 23.40
C ALA A 611 -5.85 30.04 21.97
N LEU A 612 -5.65 28.72 21.85
CA LEU A 612 -5.77 28.01 20.57
C LEU A 612 -7.21 28.07 20.05
N ASP A 613 -8.21 27.89 20.89
CA ASP A 613 -9.62 27.96 20.51
C ASP A 613 -9.98 29.33 19.92
N LYS A 614 -9.49 30.41 20.55
CA LYS A 614 -9.77 31.78 20.10
C LYS A 614 -9.13 32.16 18.76
N HIS A 615 -7.93 31.64 18.47
CA HIS A 615 -7.12 32.13 17.35
C HIS A 615 -6.82 31.08 16.27
N GLN A 616 -6.85 29.80 16.62
CA GLN A 616 -6.45 28.67 15.78
C GLN A 616 -7.28 27.41 16.09
N ASN A 617 -8.61 27.56 16.26
CA ASN A 617 -9.54 26.49 16.66
C ASN A 617 -9.34 25.18 15.86
N HIS A 618 -9.10 25.29 14.55
CA HIS A 618 -8.85 24.15 13.67
C HIS A 618 -7.66 23.26 14.06
N LYS A 619 -6.72 23.73 14.89
CA LYS A 619 -5.59 22.94 15.40
C LYS A 619 -5.93 22.06 16.59
N LEU A 620 -7.07 22.27 17.23
CA LEU A 620 -7.54 21.46 18.34
C LEU A 620 -8.06 20.09 17.86
N PHE A 621 -8.46 20.01 16.60
CA PHE A 621 -9.10 18.85 16.02
C PHE A 621 -8.13 18.03 15.17
N ASN A 622 -8.50 16.76 14.96
CA ASN A 622 -7.88 15.91 13.95
C ASN A 622 -7.75 16.67 12.59
N PRO A 623 -6.54 16.85 12.05
CA PRO A 623 -6.32 17.64 10.84
C PRO A 623 -6.99 17.03 9.60
N PHE A 624 -7.30 15.74 9.57
CA PHE A 624 -8.02 15.14 8.44
C PHE A 624 -9.45 15.64 8.28
N LEU A 625 -10.08 16.17 9.34
CA LEU A 625 -11.42 16.77 9.26
C LEU A 625 -11.47 18.02 8.34
N ARG A 626 -10.32 18.64 8.08
CA ARG A 626 -10.16 19.81 7.19
C ARG A 626 -9.33 19.53 5.95
N LEU A 627 -8.97 18.27 5.69
CA LEU A 627 -8.25 17.89 4.48
C LEU A 627 -9.21 18.00 3.29
N LEU A 628 -8.85 18.82 2.31
CA LEU A 628 -9.71 19.06 1.14
C LEU A 628 -9.70 17.86 0.19
N GLY A 629 -10.89 17.52 -0.30
CA GLY A 629 -11.09 16.40 -1.23
C GLY A 629 -10.87 15.03 -0.59
N PHE A 630 -10.98 14.93 0.74
CA PHE A 630 -10.87 13.68 1.48
C PHE A 630 -12.17 13.39 2.26
N ASP A 631 -12.69 12.18 2.09
CA ASP A 631 -13.80 11.60 2.84
C ASP A 631 -13.28 10.42 3.67
N GLY A 632 -13.17 10.58 4.98
CA GLY A 632 -12.61 9.54 5.85
C GLY A 632 -13.40 8.22 5.85
N CYS A 633 -14.69 8.24 5.48
CA CYS A 633 -15.53 7.04 5.40
C CYS A 633 -15.30 6.26 4.10
N GLN A 634 -15.02 6.96 3.00
CA GLN A 634 -14.86 6.37 1.66
C GLN A 634 -13.39 6.16 1.26
N ASP A 635 -12.50 7.06 1.69
CA ASP A 635 -11.11 7.13 1.23
C ASP A 635 -10.14 6.35 2.13
N THR A 636 -10.67 5.57 3.07
CA THR A 636 -9.91 4.63 3.91
C THR A 636 -10.26 3.18 3.55
N PRO A 637 -9.81 2.67 2.39
CA PRO A 637 -10.22 1.36 1.89
C PRO A 637 -9.83 0.21 2.84
N VAL A 638 -10.48 -0.94 2.69
CA VAL A 638 -10.24 -2.13 3.52
C VAL A 638 -8.84 -2.70 3.27
N GLU A 639 -7.89 -2.40 4.16
CA GLU A 639 -6.51 -2.86 4.02
C GLU A 639 -6.38 -4.40 4.14
N VAL A 640 -5.88 -5.02 3.07
CA VAL A 640 -5.98 -6.47 2.84
C VAL A 640 -5.06 -7.28 3.74
N LEU A 641 -3.87 -6.77 4.06
CA LEU A 641 -2.91 -7.48 4.90
C LEU A 641 -3.43 -7.59 6.35
N HIS A 642 -3.92 -6.51 6.93
CA HIS A 642 -4.39 -6.46 8.29
C HIS A 642 -5.79 -7.05 8.46
N VAL A 643 -6.69 -6.83 7.50
CA VAL A 643 -8.07 -7.33 7.60
C VAL A 643 -8.18 -8.79 7.18
N ILE A 644 -7.54 -9.20 6.07
CA ILE A 644 -7.71 -10.53 5.50
C ILE A 644 -6.66 -11.50 6.06
N LEU A 645 -5.37 -11.22 5.89
CA LEU A 645 -4.31 -12.15 6.31
C LEU A 645 -4.14 -12.18 7.84
N LEU A 646 -3.92 -11.02 8.46
CA LEU A 646 -3.73 -10.85 9.90
C LEU A 646 -5.07 -10.66 10.66
N GLY A 647 -6.19 -10.88 9.98
CA GLY A 647 -7.53 -10.85 10.54
C GLY A 647 -8.27 -12.15 10.25
N VAL A 648 -9.09 -12.16 9.21
CA VAL A 648 -9.97 -13.29 8.82
C VAL A 648 -9.23 -14.63 8.80
N ILE A 649 -8.16 -14.74 8.00
CA ILE A 649 -7.39 -15.99 7.86
C ILE A 649 -6.69 -16.33 9.18
N LYS A 650 -6.05 -15.35 9.82
CA LYS A 650 -5.40 -15.54 11.12
C LYS A 650 -6.35 -16.10 12.16
N TYR A 651 -7.55 -15.54 12.29
CA TYR A 651 -8.53 -15.93 13.30
C TYR A 651 -9.03 -17.36 13.05
N ILE A 652 -9.40 -17.70 11.81
CA ILE A 652 -9.86 -19.04 11.45
C ILE A 652 -8.73 -20.08 11.63
N ALA A 653 -7.50 -19.75 11.21
CA ALA A 653 -6.35 -20.65 11.33
C ALA A 653 -5.94 -20.91 12.79
N ILE A 654 -5.90 -19.86 13.62
CA ILE A 654 -5.55 -20.00 15.04
C ILE A 654 -6.63 -20.78 15.79
N ASP A 655 -7.92 -20.52 15.50
CA ASP A 655 -9.03 -21.26 16.10
C ASP A 655 -8.93 -22.75 15.77
N PHE A 656 -8.68 -23.10 14.51
CA PHE A 656 -8.46 -24.49 14.10
C PHE A 656 -7.25 -25.13 14.82
N LEU A 657 -6.09 -24.48 14.79
CA LEU A 657 -4.85 -25.03 15.37
C LEU A 657 -4.89 -25.11 16.90
N SER A 658 -5.62 -24.20 17.58
CA SER A 658 -5.69 -24.15 19.05
C SER A 658 -6.82 -25.00 19.61
N ASN A 659 -7.98 -25.01 18.95
CA ASN A 659 -9.21 -25.58 19.51
C ASN A 659 -9.62 -26.89 18.84
N THR A 660 -9.23 -27.13 17.58
CA THR A 660 -9.61 -28.36 16.85
C THR A 660 -8.49 -29.41 16.88
N ILE A 661 -7.24 -29.00 16.68
CA ILE A 661 -6.09 -29.92 16.69
C ILE A 661 -5.78 -30.39 18.11
N LYS A 662 -5.99 -31.68 18.37
CA LYS A 662 -5.63 -32.34 19.63
C LYS A 662 -4.15 -32.79 19.61
N PRO A 663 -3.48 -32.93 20.78
CA PRO A 663 -2.09 -33.38 20.85
C PRO A 663 -1.79 -34.67 20.08
N ARG A 664 -2.75 -35.60 20.04
CA ARG A 664 -2.62 -36.87 19.29
C ARG A 664 -2.52 -36.69 17.76
N HIS A 665 -3.07 -35.62 17.19
CA HIS A 665 -3.02 -35.34 15.75
C HIS A 665 -1.74 -34.59 15.34
N MET A 666 -0.90 -34.19 16.30
CA MET A 666 0.24 -33.31 16.05
C MET A 666 1.23 -33.91 15.03
N ASN A 667 1.60 -35.17 15.19
CA ASN A 667 2.58 -35.83 14.31
C ASN A 667 2.04 -35.95 12.88
N ASP A 668 0.75 -36.29 12.73
CA ASP A 668 0.12 -36.41 11.41
C ASP A 668 0.01 -35.05 10.72
N LEU A 669 -0.33 -33.99 11.47
CA LEU A 669 -0.36 -32.62 10.95
C LEU A 669 1.02 -32.16 10.46
N LEU A 670 2.06 -32.40 11.27
CA LEU A 670 3.44 -32.08 10.89
C LEU A 670 3.88 -32.89 9.67
N GLY A 671 3.53 -34.18 9.61
CA GLY A 671 3.78 -35.04 8.46
C GLY A 671 3.08 -34.55 7.20
N ALA A 672 1.82 -34.12 7.31
CA ALA A 672 1.05 -33.56 6.19
C ALA A 672 1.68 -32.27 5.64
N TRP A 673 2.11 -31.35 6.50
CA TRP A 673 2.83 -30.16 6.04
C TRP A 673 4.20 -30.49 5.44
N GLN A 674 4.94 -31.43 6.02
CA GLN A 674 6.29 -31.79 5.56
C GLN A 674 6.26 -32.52 4.21
N SER A 675 5.19 -33.26 3.93
CA SER A 675 4.96 -33.98 2.67
C SER A 675 4.34 -33.11 1.57
N PHE A 676 3.84 -31.91 1.91
CA PHE A 676 3.22 -31.01 0.94
C PHE A 676 4.24 -30.53 -0.11
N ILE A 677 3.92 -30.76 -1.39
CA ILE A 677 4.82 -30.44 -2.51
C ILE A 677 4.69 -28.95 -2.85
N THR A 678 5.76 -28.18 -2.61
CA THR A 678 5.78 -26.72 -2.81
C THR A 678 6.27 -26.27 -4.19
N ASP A 679 6.77 -27.19 -5.02
CA ASP A 679 7.48 -26.89 -6.27
C ASP A 679 6.69 -25.96 -7.22
N ALA A 680 5.38 -26.18 -7.33
CA ALA A 680 4.50 -25.41 -8.21
C ALA A 680 4.07 -24.05 -7.62
N LEU A 681 4.33 -23.78 -6.34
CA LEU A 681 3.83 -22.59 -5.63
C LEU A 681 4.89 -21.52 -5.37
N ASP A 682 6.14 -21.77 -5.80
CA ASP A 682 7.29 -20.91 -5.50
C ASP A 682 7.44 -20.63 -3.99
N LEU A 683 6.98 -21.58 -3.17
CA LEU A 683 7.12 -21.54 -1.72
C LEU A 683 8.44 -22.22 -1.33
N PRO A 684 9.18 -21.66 -0.35
CA PRO A 684 10.29 -22.38 0.26
C PRO A 684 9.76 -23.66 0.94
N LYS A 685 10.68 -24.58 1.27
CA LYS A 685 10.33 -25.74 2.10
C LYS A 685 9.61 -25.28 3.37
N ILE A 686 8.45 -25.88 3.64
CA ILE A 686 7.62 -25.53 4.78
C ILE A 686 8.30 -26.02 6.05
N ASN A 687 8.53 -25.12 7.01
CA ASN A 687 8.96 -25.49 8.35
C ASN A 687 7.73 -25.80 9.20
N ALA A 688 7.26 -27.05 9.13
CA ALA A 688 6.03 -27.50 9.80
C ALA A 688 6.09 -27.28 11.32
N ALA A 689 7.22 -27.61 11.94
CA ALA A 689 7.42 -27.44 13.38
C ALA A 689 7.30 -25.97 13.81
N TYR A 690 7.85 -25.05 13.01
CA TYR A 690 7.71 -23.61 13.26
C TYR A 690 6.25 -23.16 13.15
N LEU A 691 5.54 -23.53 12.07
CA LEU A 691 4.14 -23.14 11.86
C LEU A 691 3.24 -23.64 12.98
N TYR A 692 3.45 -24.87 13.46
CA TYR A 692 2.69 -25.41 14.58
C TYR A 692 3.05 -24.73 15.91
N LYS A 693 4.34 -24.68 16.28
CA LYS A 693 4.77 -24.16 17.59
C LYS A 693 4.49 -22.67 17.76
N HIS A 694 4.57 -21.91 16.68
CA HIS A 694 4.46 -20.45 16.71
C HIS A 694 3.20 -19.92 15.99
N HIS A 695 2.15 -20.75 15.85
CA HIS A 695 0.93 -20.39 15.11
C HIS A 695 0.27 -19.08 15.58
N LYS A 696 0.37 -18.74 16.88
CA LYS A 696 -0.18 -17.49 17.45
C LYS A 696 0.59 -16.23 17.04
N SER A 697 1.85 -16.39 16.62
CA SER A 697 2.77 -15.30 16.26
C SER A 697 3.19 -15.32 14.78
N MET A 698 2.49 -16.09 13.96
CA MET A 698 2.68 -16.11 12.50
C MET A 698 2.50 -14.73 11.87
N VAL A 699 3.24 -14.46 10.80
CA VAL A 699 3.13 -13.22 10.01
C VAL A 699 2.31 -13.44 8.74
N GLY A 700 1.99 -12.38 8.00
CA GLY A 700 1.16 -12.46 6.79
C GLY A 700 1.67 -13.46 5.75
N LYS A 701 3.00 -13.61 5.61
CA LYS A 701 3.62 -14.61 4.73
C LYS A 701 3.28 -16.04 5.16
N ASP A 702 3.28 -16.34 6.46
CA ASP A 702 2.98 -17.66 6.99
C ASP A 702 1.50 -17.98 6.76
N PHE A 703 0.60 -17.02 7.01
CA PHE A 703 -0.83 -17.20 6.72
C PHE A 703 -1.12 -17.35 5.22
N LYS A 704 -0.36 -16.69 4.34
CA LYS A 704 -0.41 -16.97 2.90
C LYS A 704 -0.06 -18.42 2.62
N ILE A 705 0.97 -18.99 3.26
CA ILE A 705 1.34 -20.42 3.10
C ILE A 705 0.21 -21.32 3.59
N VAL A 706 -0.28 -21.09 4.80
CA VAL A 706 -1.39 -21.84 5.41
C VAL A 706 -2.60 -21.87 4.48
N LEU A 707 -2.99 -20.71 3.94
CA LEU A 707 -4.12 -20.61 3.01
C LEU A 707 -3.93 -21.48 1.76
N GLN A 708 -2.72 -21.56 1.17
CA GLN A 708 -2.51 -22.36 -0.05
C GLN A 708 -2.49 -23.86 0.19
N CYS A 709 -2.12 -24.30 1.40
CA CYS A 709 -2.02 -25.72 1.73
C CYS A 709 -3.19 -26.26 2.56
N ALA A 710 -4.03 -25.38 3.16
CA ALA A 710 -5.07 -25.76 4.12
C ALA A 710 -5.99 -26.89 3.63
N PRO A 711 -6.52 -26.89 2.40
CA PRO A 711 -7.35 -28.00 1.92
C PRO A 711 -6.66 -29.36 1.96
N PHE A 712 -5.35 -29.40 1.71
CA PHE A 712 -4.57 -30.64 1.63
C PHE A 712 -4.03 -31.09 2.99
N VAL A 713 -3.81 -30.15 3.90
CA VAL A 713 -3.16 -30.43 5.19
C VAL A 713 -4.21 -30.54 6.30
N PHE A 714 -5.20 -29.64 6.33
CA PHE A 714 -6.13 -29.52 7.45
C PHE A 714 -7.39 -30.36 7.34
N PHE A 715 -7.92 -30.60 6.14
CA PHE A 715 -9.26 -31.19 5.96
C PHE A 715 -9.41 -32.59 6.60
N GLN A 716 -8.32 -33.35 6.72
CA GLN A 716 -8.34 -34.68 7.35
C GLN A 716 -8.62 -34.64 8.85
N PHE A 717 -8.50 -33.47 9.48
CA PHE A 717 -8.78 -33.25 10.90
C PHE A 717 -10.05 -32.42 11.14
N MET A 718 -10.77 -32.05 10.08
CA MET A 718 -11.95 -31.19 10.13
C MET A 718 -13.23 -32.00 10.03
N ASP A 719 -14.28 -31.53 10.72
CA ASP A 719 -15.65 -31.93 10.41
C ASP A 719 -16.16 -31.27 9.11
N GLU A 720 -17.34 -31.65 8.64
CA GLU A 720 -17.90 -31.13 7.39
C GLU A 720 -18.17 -29.61 7.44
N GLN A 721 -18.64 -29.09 8.57
CA GLN A 721 -18.95 -27.66 8.69
C GLN A 721 -17.68 -26.80 8.67
N GLN A 722 -16.59 -27.28 9.29
CA GLN A 722 -15.28 -26.66 9.20
C GLN A 722 -14.71 -26.71 7.78
N LYS A 723 -14.87 -27.83 7.07
CA LYS A 723 -14.45 -27.92 5.66
C LYS A 723 -15.21 -26.93 4.79
N GLU A 724 -16.51 -26.78 4.97
CA GLU A 724 -17.32 -25.79 4.23
C GLU A 724 -16.85 -24.36 4.48
N LEU A 725 -16.57 -24.00 5.74
CA LEU A 725 -15.99 -22.70 6.09
C LEU A 725 -14.64 -22.46 5.39
N TRP A 726 -13.73 -23.43 5.44
CA TRP A 726 -12.44 -23.30 4.78
C TRP A 726 -12.53 -23.32 3.25
N CYS A 727 -13.49 -24.05 2.68
CA CYS A 727 -13.78 -24.02 1.25
C CYS A 727 -14.25 -22.63 0.83
N ALA A 728 -15.17 -22.02 1.57
CA ALA A 728 -15.62 -20.65 1.31
C ALA A 728 -14.45 -19.65 1.38
N LEU A 729 -13.60 -19.76 2.40
CA LEU A 729 -12.41 -18.91 2.54
C LEU A 729 -11.41 -19.10 1.37
N CYS A 730 -11.12 -20.35 1.00
CA CYS A 730 -10.19 -20.68 -0.08
C CYS A 730 -10.72 -20.29 -1.47
N ARG A 731 -12.05 -20.17 -1.64
CA ARG A 731 -12.67 -19.67 -2.88
C ARG A 731 -12.66 -18.14 -2.96
N MET A 732 -12.89 -17.45 -1.83
CA MET A 732 -12.86 -15.99 -1.78
C MET A 732 -11.43 -15.44 -1.91
N ALA A 733 -10.45 -16.05 -1.26
CA ALA A 733 -9.11 -15.47 -1.15
C ALA A 733 -8.39 -15.23 -2.49
N PRO A 734 -8.49 -16.10 -3.52
CA PRO A 734 -7.93 -15.84 -4.84
C PRO A 734 -8.44 -14.54 -5.46
N TYR A 735 -9.74 -14.22 -5.34
CA TYR A 735 -10.33 -12.97 -5.83
C TYR A 735 -9.68 -11.77 -5.15
N VAL A 736 -9.62 -11.78 -3.82
CA VAL A 736 -9.00 -10.73 -3.00
C VAL A 736 -7.57 -10.38 -3.46
N PHE A 737 -6.77 -11.37 -3.83
CA PHE A 737 -5.37 -11.17 -4.23
C PHE A 737 -5.15 -11.04 -5.74
N GLN A 738 -6.21 -10.89 -6.55
CA GLN A 738 -6.06 -10.56 -7.97
C GLN A 738 -5.47 -9.16 -8.13
N THR A 739 -4.51 -9.03 -9.04
CA THR A 739 -3.89 -7.74 -9.38
C THR A 739 -4.52 -7.08 -10.62
N HIS A 740 -5.48 -7.77 -11.24
CA HIS A 740 -6.12 -7.37 -12.49
C HIS A 740 -7.55 -7.87 -12.49
N ILE A 741 -8.50 -6.99 -12.75
CA ILE A 741 -9.92 -7.32 -12.89
C ILE A 741 -10.30 -7.18 -14.36
N THR A 742 -10.71 -8.28 -14.99
CA THR A 742 -11.10 -8.29 -16.41
C THR A 742 -12.39 -7.52 -16.65
N ASP A 743 -13.38 -7.71 -15.79
CA ASP A 743 -14.67 -7.03 -15.82
C ASP A 743 -15.08 -6.70 -14.38
N MET A 744 -15.25 -5.41 -14.08
CA MET A 744 -15.57 -4.94 -12.72
C MET A 744 -16.93 -5.40 -12.24
N GLN A 745 -17.95 -5.39 -13.10
CA GLN A 745 -19.33 -5.71 -12.69
C GLN A 745 -19.49 -7.20 -12.38
N VAL A 746 -18.93 -8.06 -13.24
CA VAL A 746 -18.92 -9.51 -13.01
C VAL A 746 -18.13 -9.83 -11.74
N TYR A 747 -16.94 -9.24 -11.60
CA TYR A 747 -16.07 -9.46 -10.45
C TYR A 747 -16.76 -9.07 -9.13
N LEU A 748 -17.39 -7.89 -9.06
CA LEU A 748 -18.05 -7.42 -7.84
C LEU A 748 -19.20 -8.35 -7.42
N LYS A 749 -20.04 -8.75 -8.38
CA LYS A 749 -21.15 -9.70 -8.13
C LYS A 749 -20.65 -11.05 -7.62
N GLU A 750 -19.59 -11.58 -8.21
CA GLU A 750 -18.98 -12.84 -7.76
C GLU A 750 -18.37 -12.69 -6.36
N MET A 751 -17.68 -11.57 -6.11
CA MET A 751 -17.07 -11.28 -4.82
C MET A 751 -18.11 -11.15 -3.70
N GLU A 752 -19.26 -10.51 -3.96
CA GLU A 752 -20.39 -10.46 -3.02
C GLU A 752 -20.86 -11.85 -2.63
N ILE A 753 -21.13 -12.72 -3.61
CA ILE A 753 -21.56 -14.10 -3.37
C ILE A 753 -20.53 -14.87 -2.51
N LEU A 754 -19.23 -14.66 -2.77
CA LEU A 754 -18.15 -15.31 -2.04
C LEU A 754 -18.04 -14.81 -0.60
N VAL A 755 -18.15 -13.50 -0.38
CA VAL A 755 -18.19 -12.90 0.97
C VAL A 755 -19.38 -13.42 1.76
N ASP A 756 -20.55 -13.51 1.12
CA ASP A 756 -21.79 -13.91 1.76
C ASP A 756 -21.76 -15.35 2.19
N ASN A 757 -21.26 -16.23 1.32
CA ASN A 757 -21.07 -17.62 1.65
C ASN A 757 -20.09 -17.76 2.82
N LEU A 758 -18.96 -17.04 2.80
CA LEU A 758 -18.00 -17.09 3.91
C LEU A 758 -18.63 -16.64 5.23
N LEU A 759 -19.33 -15.51 5.25
CA LEU A 759 -20.01 -14.99 6.44
C LEU A 759 -21.11 -15.94 6.94
N LEU A 760 -21.88 -16.56 6.03
CA LEU A 760 -22.88 -17.57 6.38
C LEU A 760 -22.24 -18.79 7.02
N GLN A 761 -21.16 -19.34 6.44
CA GLN A 761 -20.46 -20.49 7.04
C GLN A 761 -19.85 -20.13 8.40
N LEU A 762 -19.36 -18.90 8.57
CA LEU A 762 -18.87 -18.41 9.86
C LEU A 762 -19.98 -18.42 10.92
N MET A 763 -21.18 -17.93 10.58
CA MET A 763 -22.30 -17.91 11.52
C MET A 763 -22.79 -19.32 11.87
N LYS A 764 -22.81 -20.24 10.89
CA LYS A 764 -23.13 -21.66 11.14
C LYS A 764 -22.12 -22.35 12.06
N CYS A 765 -20.83 -22.02 11.92
CA CYS A 765 -19.81 -22.54 12.83
C CYS A 765 -19.96 -21.95 14.24
N ASN A 766 -19.98 -20.62 14.35
CA ASN A 766 -20.03 -19.92 15.64
C ASN A 766 -20.40 -18.44 15.48
N ALA A 767 -21.59 -18.04 15.93
CA ALA A 767 -22.02 -16.64 15.87
C ALA A 767 -21.13 -15.68 16.71
N ARG A 768 -20.31 -16.16 17.65
CA ARG A 768 -19.39 -15.30 18.44
C ARG A 768 -18.36 -14.56 17.58
N TRP A 769 -18.18 -14.95 16.31
CA TRP A 769 -17.34 -14.23 15.36
C TRP A 769 -17.75 -12.76 15.15
N VAL A 770 -19.00 -12.38 15.47
CA VAL A 770 -19.43 -10.96 15.45
C VAL A 770 -18.62 -10.06 16.39
N ASN A 771 -17.92 -10.64 17.38
CA ASN A 771 -16.99 -9.91 18.24
C ASN A 771 -15.64 -9.60 17.56
N LYS A 772 -15.46 -9.99 16.31
CA LYS A 772 -14.27 -9.72 15.50
C LYS A 772 -14.65 -8.83 14.31
N PRO A 773 -14.62 -7.49 14.46
CA PRO A 773 -15.07 -6.55 13.43
C PRO A 773 -14.40 -6.68 12.06
N LYS A 774 -13.21 -7.31 11.99
CA LYS A 774 -12.54 -7.58 10.71
C LYS A 774 -13.36 -8.47 9.75
N PHE A 775 -14.26 -9.33 10.26
CA PHE A 775 -15.18 -10.06 9.37
C PHE A 775 -16.25 -9.14 8.79
N HIS A 776 -16.80 -8.20 9.58
CA HIS A 776 -17.72 -7.20 9.07
C HIS A 776 -17.09 -6.35 7.95
N MET A 777 -15.80 -6.01 8.07
CA MET A 777 -15.08 -5.28 7.02
C MET A 777 -15.06 -5.98 5.65
N LEU A 778 -15.37 -7.29 5.56
CA LEU A 778 -15.47 -8.00 4.28
C LEU A 778 -16.59 -7.46 3.38
N ILE A 779 -17.71 -7.00 3.95
CA ILE A 779 -18.80 -6.42 3.15
C ILE A 779 -18.32 -5.12 2.49
N HIS A 780 -17.51 -4.34 3.21
CA HIS A 780 -16.94 -3.07 2.74
C HIS A 780 -15.73 -3.26 1.81
N LEU A 781 -15.16 -4.47 1.76
CA LEU A 781 -14.08 -4.78 0.81
C LEU A 781 -14.59 -4.72 -0.64
N VAL A 782 -15.81 -5.20 -0.88
CA VAL A 782 -16.46 -5.12 -2.20
C VAL A 782 -16.58 -3.66 -2.62
N HIS A 783 -17.08 -2.81 -1.73
CA HIS A 783 -17.19 -1.37 -1.95
C HIS A 783 -15.82 -0.72 -2.22
N SER A 784 -14.81 -1.05 -1.41
CA SER A 784 -13.43 -0.57 -1.63
C SER A 784 -12.88 -0.97 -3.01
N ILE A 785 -13.20 -2.18 -3.49
CA ILE A 785 -12.77 -2.64 -4.81
C ILE A 785 -13.51 -1.89 -5.94
N ALA A 786 -14.81 -1.63 -5.77
CA ALA A 786 -15.57 -0.82 -6.71
C ALA A 786 -14.98 0.59 -6.82
N GLN A 787 -14.58 1.16 -5.68
CA GLN A 787 -14.04 2.51 -5.57
C GLN A 787 -12.63 2.64 -6.16
N PHE A 788 -11.72 1.73 -5.79
CA PHE A 788 -10.27 1.86 -6.05
C PHE A 788 -9.71 0.89 -7.09
N GLY A 789 -10.47 -0.13 -7.50
CA GLY A 789 -9.98 -1.23 -8.31
C GLY A 789 -9.50 -2.43 -7.47
N PRO A 790 -8.70 -3.35 -8.05
CA PRO A 790 -8.26 -4.56 -7.34
C PRO A 790 -7.58 -4.25 -6.00
N ALA A 791 -7.83 -5.08 -4.98
CA ALA A 791 -7.37 -4.81 -3.61
C ALA A 791 -5.83 -4.67 -3.46
N SER A 792 -5.08 -5.23 -4.41
CA SER A 792 -3.63 -5.02 -4.53
C SER A 792 -3.21 -3.56 -4.68
N LEU A 793 -4.10 -2.66 -5.14
CA LEU A 793 -3.81 -1.23 -5.34
C LEU A 793 -3.75 -0.45 -4.03
N PHE A 794 -4.44 -0.91 -2.99
CA PHE A 794 -4.50 -0.30 -1.66
C PHE A 794 -3.93 -1.20 -0.55
N ALA A 795 -3.09 -2.17 -0.92
CA ALA A 795 -2.34 -2.98 0.05
C ALA A 795 -1.15 -2.20 0.65
N THR A 796 -0.84 -2.42 1.93
CA THR A 796 0.25 -1.72 2.64
C THR A 796 1.62 -2.38 2.52
N GLU A 797 1.73 -3.56 1.89
CA GLU A 797 2.98 -4.34 1.83
C GLU A 797 4.18 -3.53 1.33
N LYS A 798 3.99 -2.64 0.34
CA LYS A 798 5.07 -1.78 -0.18
C LYS A 798 5.59 -0.81 0.87
N PHE A 799 4.70 -0.18 1.63
CA PHE A 799 5.04 0.78 2.68
C PHE A 799 5.66 0.09 3.89
N GLU A 800 5.13 -1.07 4.28
CA GLU A 800 5.72 -1.90 5.34
C GLU A 800 7.10 -2.43 4.99
N SER A 801 7.33 -2.76 3.71
CA SER A 801 8.67 -3.12 3.25
C SER A 801 9.64 -1.94 3.38
N PHE A 802 9.15 -0.71 3.18
CA PHE A 802 9.92 0.52 3.31
C PHE A 802 10.27 0.85 4.77
N ASN A 803 9.49 0.39 5.75
CA ASN A 803 9.84 0.50 7.18
C ASN A 803 11.20 -0.14 7.51
N SER A 804 11.66 -1.12 6.72
CA SER A 804 13.02 -1.66 6.87
C SER A 804 14.13 -0.65 6.52
N ILE A 805 13.89 0.21 5.52
CA ILE A 805 14.81 1.28 5.11
C ILE A 805 14.84 2.37 6.18
N LEU A 806 13.68 2.76 6.72
CA LEU A 806 13.62 3.72 7.83
C LEU A 806 14.38 3.19 9.06
N ARG A 807 14.17 1.92 9.43
CA ARG A 807 14.95 1.27 10.50
C ARG A 807 16.44 1.33 10.25
N ASN A 808 16.88 0.99 9.03
CA ASN A 808 18.29 1.04 8.67
C ASN A 808 18.88 2.45 8.84
N ALA A 809 18.16 3.48 8.37
CA ALA A 809 18.58 4.87 8.56
C ALA A 809 18.59 5.29 10.03
N SER A 810 17.61 4.85 10.83
CA SER A 810 17.52 5.17 12.26
C SER A 810 18.66 4.55 13.06
N VAL A 811 19.06 3.32 12.73
CA VAL A 811 20.19 2.64 13.37
C VAL A 811 21.49 3.41 13.16
N HIS A 812 21.64 4.08 12.01
CA HIS A 812 22.81 4.86 11.62
C HIS A 812 22.73 6.36 11.97
N SER A 813 21.68 6.80 12.67
CA SER A 813 21.58 8.18 13.17
C SER A 813 22.28 8.35 14.53
N ASN A 814 22.44 9.60 14.98
CA ASN A 814 22.98 9.88 16.33
C ASN A 814 21.94 9.61 17.44
N ARG A 815 20.67 9.41 17.05
CA ARG A 815 19.50 9.09 17.90
C ARG A 815 19.16 10.13 18.96
N GLN A 816 19.77 11.33 18.91
CA GLN A 816 19.44 12.43 19.82
C GLN A 816 18.08 13.03 19.46
N HIS A 817 17.81 13.19 18.15
CA HIS A 817 16.51 13.65 17.67
C HIS A 817 16.09 12.86 16.41
N PRO A 818 15.55 11.64 16.57
CA PRO A 818 15.35 10.72 15.45
C PRO A 818 14.53 11.29 14.29
N GLY A 819 13.47 12.06 14.57
CA GLY A 819 12.66 12.70 13.52
C GLY A 819 13.46 13.66 12.63
N LYS A 820 14.34 14.48 13.22
CA LYS A 820 15.21 15.42 12.50
C LYS A 820 16.25 14.68 11.68
N ASP A 821 16.94 13.72 12.29
CA ASP A 821 18.01 12.95 11.62
C ASP A 821 17.47 12.16 10.42
N LEU A 822 16.31 11.53 10.59
CA LEU A 822 15.66 10.74 9.53
C LEU A 822 15.18 11.66 8.42
N ALA A 823 14.53 12.79 8.73
CA ALA A 823 14.15 13.76 7.72
C ALA A 823 15.37 14.27 6.91
N VAL A 824 16.48 14.61 7.57
CA VAL A 824 17.72 15.00 6.89
C VAL A 824 18.26 13.88 6.01
N SER A 825 18.25 12.63 6.50
CA SER A 825 18.74 11.46 5.77
C SER A 825 17.93 11.16 4.52
N PHE A 826 16.60 11.11 4.63
CA PHE A 826 15.72 10.89 3.49
C PHE A 826 15.73 12.07 2.51
N SER A 827 15.90 13.30 2.99
CA SER A 827 16.14 14.46 2.12
C SER A 827 17.41 14.29 1.29
N ASN A 828 18.51 13.81 1.89
CA ASN A 828 19.73 13.51 1.14
C ASN A 828 19.50 12.43 0.08
N PHE A 829 18.71 11.40 0.39
CA PHE A 829 18.37 10.35 -0.57
C PHE A 829 17.57 10.91 -1.74
N GLN A 830 16.59 11.80 -1.49
CA GLN A 830 15.84 12.47 -2.56
C GLN A 830 16.73 13.36 -3.44
N CYS A 831 17.67 14.11 -2.84
CA CYS A 831 18.61 14.94 -3.59
C CYS A 831 19.49 14.09 -4.52
N LEU A 832 20.04 12.98 -4.01
CA LEU A 832 20.87 12.08 -4.80
C LEU A 832 20.07 11.42 -5.93
N ARG A 833 18.86 10.95 -5.63
CA ARG A 833 17.92 10.39 -6.60
C ARG A 833 17.63 11.38 -7.73
N ALA A 834 17.35 12.64 -7.40
CA ALA A 834 17.07 13.68 -8.39
C ALA A 834 18.28 14.01 -9.28
N ILE A 835 19.48 14.11 -8.71
CA ILE A 835 20.69 14.45 -9.47
C ILE A 835 21.06 13.29 -10.42
N LEU A 836 21.04 12.06 -9.93
CA LEU A 836 21.50 10.89 -10.68
C LEU A 836 20.53 10.44 -11.76
N SER A 837 19.23 10.71 -11.59
CA SER A 837 18.23 10.46 -12.62
C SER A 837 18.45 11.27 -13.90
N GLY A 838 19.25 12.34 -13.85
CA GLY A 838 19.46 13.23 -14.98
C GLY A 838 18.33 14.24 -15.18
N ALA A 839 17.50 14.47 -14.16
CA ALA A 839 16.51 15.53 -14.13
C ALA A 839 17.11 16.90 -14.47
N LEU A 840 16.31 17.77 -15.11
CA LEU A 840 16.63 19.20 -15.19
C LEU A 840 16.14 19.84 -13.89
N LEU A 841 17.06 20.40 -13.11
CA LEU A 841 16.80 20.84 -11.74
C LEU A 841 17.01 22.35 -11.63
N TRP A 842 16.22 23.00 -10.77
CA TRP A 842 16.42 24.40 -10.42
C TRP A 842 17.39 24.50 -9.25
N ASN A 843 18.42 25.32 -9.40
CA ASN A 843 19.32 25.67 -8.32
C ASN A 843 18.77 26.89 -7.58
N HIS A 844 18.20 26.68 -6.41
CA HIS A 844 17.60 27.74 -5.57
C HIS A 844 18.64 28.70 -4.98
N VAL A 845 19.92 28.35 -5.02
CA VAL A 845 20.99 29.19 -4.52
C VAL A 845 21.52 30.12 -5.62
N LYS A 846 21.76 29.58 -6.81
CA LYS A 846 22.23 30.36 -7.97
C LYS A 846 21.11 30.92 -8.86
N GLN A 847 19.86 30.53 -8.61
CA GLN A 847 18.69 30.91 -9.40
C GLN A 847 18.87 30.55 -10.89
N CYS A 848 19.27 29.30 -11.17
CA CYS A 848 19.46 28.84 -12.54
C CYS A 848 19.15 27.34 -12.71
N TYR A 849 18.80 26.92 -13.93
CA TYR A 849 18.63 25.51 -14.25
C TYR A 849 19.98 24.81 -14.48
N PHE A 850 20.09 23.59 -13.95
CA PHE A 850 21.24 22.73 -14.17
C PHE A 850 20.82 21.28 -14.38
N ARG A 851 21.69 20.50 -15.01
CA ARG A 851 21.48 19.06 -15.20
C ARG A 851 22.79 18.32 -14.94
N ALA A 852 22.68 17.08 -14.46
CA ALA A 852 23.82 16.19 -14.33
C ALA A 852 24.47 15.92 -15.70
N SER A 853 25.81 15.90 -15.72
CA SER A 853 26.61 15.58 -16.89
C SER A 853 26.30 14.18 -17.45
N LYS A 854 26.82 13.87 -18.64
CA LYS A 854 26.60 12.54 -19.26
C LYS A 854 27.23 11.43 -18.43
N GLU A 855 28.36 11.72 -17.80
CA GLU A 855 29.16 10.84 -16.97
C GLU A 855 28.39 10.43 -15.72
N LEU A 856 27.78 11.41 -15.02
CA LEU A 856 26.94 11.12 -13.85
C LEU A 856 25.68 10.33 -14.19
N ARG A 857 25.05 10.67 -15.32
CA ARG A 857 23.89 9.92 -15.81
C ARG A 857 24.24 8.48 -16.21
N ARG A 858 25.49 8.21 -16.59
CA ARG A 858 25.98 6.84 -16.85
C ARG A 858 26.05 6.01 -15.57
N ILE A 859 26.43 6.62 -14.44
CA ILE A 859 26.50 5.92 -13.14
C ILE A 859 25.13 5.37 -12.74
N PHE A 860 24.06 6.16 -12.88
CA PHE A 860 22.71 5.68 -12.57
C PHE A 860 22.20 4.59 -13.52
N LYS A 861 22.85 4.34 -14.66
CA LYS A 861 22.50 3.21 -15.53
C LYS A 861 23.13 1.89 -15.09
N MET A 862 24.04 1.90 -14.11
CA MET A 862 24.59 0.68 -13.54
C MET A 862 23.54 0.00 -12.67
N GLU A 863 23.30 -1.29 -12.90
CA GLU A 863 22.22 -2.04 -12.25
C GLU A 863 22.34 -2.03 -10.71
N ASP A 864 23.54 -2.25 -10.17
CA ASP A 864 23.77 -2.22 -8.72
C ASP A 864 23.43 -0.87 -8.08
N ILE A 865 23.70 0.24 -8.80
CA ILE A 865 23.36 1.59 -8.33
C ILE A 865 21.85 1.81 -8.35
N GLN A 866 21.16 1.34 -9.38
CA GLN A 866 19.71 1.40 -9.45
C GLN A 866 19.05 0.58 -8.33
N GLN A 867 19.46 -0.68 -8.18
CA GLN A 867 18.91 -1.59 -7.19
C GLN A 867 19.13 -1.07 -5.77
N SER A 868 20.31 -0.55 -5.47
CA SER A 868 20.59 0.10 -4.17
C SER A 868 19.75 1.36 -3.93
N MET A 869 19.33 2.07 -4.99
CA MET A 869 18.37 3.18 -4.93
C MET A 869 16.91 2.71 -4.92
N GLY A 870 16.66 1.41 -4.89
CA GLY A 870 15.31 0.83 -4.90
C GLY A 870 14.63 0.86 -6.27
N TYR A 871 15.38 1.14 -7.35
CA TYR A 871 14.90 1.10 -8.73
C TYR A 871 15.29 -0.23 -9.39
N VAL A 872 14.33 -0.95 -9.93
CA VAL A 872 14.55 -2.24 -10.58
C VAL A 872 14.08 -2.16 -12.03
N HIS A 873 15.02 -1.86 -12.94
CA HIS A 873 14.72 -1.67 -14.36
C HIS A 873 14.03 -2.88 -14.99
N SER A 874 14.52 -4.09 -14.68
CA SER A 874 13.97 -5.34 -15.22
C SER A 874 12.52 -5.58 -14.82
N SER A 875 12.07 -5.04 -13.68
CA SER A 875 10.67 -5.17 -13.24
C SER A 875 9.68 -4.34 -14.07
N ILE A 876 10.16 -3.29 -14.76
CA ILE A 876 9.34 -2.41 -15.61
C ILE A 876 9.37 -2.87 -17.06
N TYR A 877 10.58 -3.10 -17.58
CA TYR A 877 10.83 -3.31 -19.02
C TYR A 877 11.13 -4.77 -19.39
N GLY A 878 11.19 -5.67 -18.39
CA GLY A 878 11.79 -6.99 -18.54
C GLY A 878 13.31 -6.92 -18.37
N SER A 879 13.92 -8.01 -17.89
CA SER A 879 15.36 -8.20 -18.05
C SER A 879 15.67 -8.14 -19.54
N GLY A 880 16.63 -7.33 -19.98
CA GLY A 880 17.05 -7.32 -21.40
C GLY A 880 17.58 -8.67 -21.92
N ASP A 881 17.64 -9.68 -21.05
CA ASP A 881 17.80 -11.08 -21.40
C ASP A 881 16.68 -11.57 -22.33
N VAL A 882 17.06 -12.36 -23.33
CA VAL A 882 16.10 -13.04 -24.22
C VAL A 882 15.32 -14.06 -23.39
N LEU A 883 14.17 -13.65 -22.87
CA LEU A 883 13.19 -14.53 -22.25
C LEU A 883 12.24 -15.08 -23.33
N PRO A 884 11.84 -16.36 -23.24
CA PRO A 884 12.20 -17.32 -22.19
C PRO A 884 13.65 -17.84 -22.35
N GLY A 885 14.40 -17.87 -21.24
CA GLY A 885 15.83 -18.19 -21.20
C GLY A 885 16.11 -19.53 -20.52
N ILE A 886 17.26 -20.15 -20.78
CA ILE A 886 17.59 -21.46 -20.22
C ILE A 886 18.54 -21.32 -19.02
N SER A 887 18.27 -22.06 -17.94
CA SER A 887 19.13 -22.06 -16.75
C SER A 887 20.49 -22.73 -17.02
N LEU A 888 21.55 -22.21 -16.38
CA LEU A 888 22.89 -22.83 -16.37
C LEU A 888 23.01 -24.00 -15.37
N ALA A 889 21.95 -24.33 -14.63
CA ALA A 889 21.98 -25.41 -13.65
C ALA A 889 22.19 -26.78 -14.32
N LYS A 890 22.96 -27.67 -13.67
CA LYS A 890 23.24 -29.01 -14.20
C LYS A 890 21.99 -29.90 -14.08
N LEU A 891 21.64 -30.58 -15.17
CA LEU A 891 20.57 -31.58 -15.20
C LEU A 891 20.95 -32.79 -14.31
N PRO A 892 20.11 -33.19 -13.34
CA PRO A 892 20.32 -34.39 -12.54
C PRO A 892 20.43 -35.65 -13.41
N LYS A 893 21.30 -36.60 -13.05
CA LYS A 893 21.49 -37.84 -13.84
C LYS A 893 20.19 -38.65 -13.94
N SER A 894 19.37 -38.64 -12.88
CA SER A 894 18.06 -39.31 -12.81
C SER A 894 17.00 -38.72 -13.74
N ASP A 895 17.19 -37.48 -14.21
CA ASP A 895 16.21 -36.79 -15.05
C ASP A 895 16.54 -36.83 -16.54
N ARG A 896 17.65 -37.48 -16.91
CA ARG A 896 18.05 -37.65 -18.30
C ARG A 896 17.08 -38.58 -19.01
N VAL A 897 16.52 -38.12 -20.11
CA VAL A 897 15.67 -38.89 -21.02
C VAL A 897 16.24 -38.84 -22.43
N THR A 898 15.91 -39.83 -23.25
CA THR A 898 16.23 -39.82 -24.67
C THR A 898 15.42 -38.74 -25.38
N VAL A 899 15.96 -38.17 -26.46
CA VAL A 899 15.25 -37.19 -27.29
C VAL A 899 13.93 -37.80 -27.75
N PRO A 900 12.76 -37.18 -27.45
CA PRO A 900 11.47 -37.68 -27.88
C PRO A 900 11.34 -37.66 -29.41
N ARG A 901 10.72 -38.70 -29.99
CA ARG A 901 10.48 -38.77 -31.43
C ARG A 901 9.71 -37.55 -31.94
N GLU A 902 8.71 -37.09 -31.19
CA GLU A 902 7.92 -35.92 -31.57
C GLU A 902 8.75 -34.62 -31.66
N VAL A 903 9.83 -34.52 -30.86
CA VAL A 903 10.76 -33.38 -30.89
C VAL A 903 11.74 -33.52 -32.06
N SER A 904 12.26 -34.73 -32.31
CA SER A 904 13.18 -35.00 -33.42
C SER A 904 12.51 -34.88 -34.78
N ASP A 905 11.28 -35.37 -34.92
CA ASP A 905 10.52 -35.35 -36.17
C ASP A 905 10.13 -33.93 -36.57
N LYS A 906 9.85 -33.07 -35.58
CA LYS A 906 9.54 -31.66 -35.79
C LYS A 906 10.77 -30.84 -36.24
N TYR A 907 11.98 -31.25 -35.83
CA TYR A 907 13.24 -30.55 -36.11
C TYR A 907 14.38 -31.50 -36.54
N PRO A 908 14.26 -32.21 -37.67
CA PRO A 908 15.14 -33.33 -38.02
C PRO A 908 16.61 -32.95 -38.23
N ASN A 909 16.91 -31.69 -38.55
CA ASN A 909 18.26 -31.19 -38.82
C ASN A 909 18.93 -30.46 -37.63
N HIS A 910 18.40 -30.60 -36.41
CA HIS A 910 18.88 -29.90 -35.22
C HIS A 910 19.65 -30.83 -34.26
N HIS A 911 20.60 -30.25 -33.52
CA HIS A 911 21.21 -30.89 -32.35
C HIS A 911 20.37 -30.59 -31.10
N PHE A 912 20.05 -31.61 -30.32
CA PHE A 912 19.18 -31.51 -29.14
C PHE A 912 19.99 -31.61 -27.85
N THR A 913 19.76 -30.66 -26.94
CA THR A 913 20.30 -30.69 -25.58
C THR A 913 19.13 -30.66 -24.59
N GLN A 914 19.11 -31.58 -23.62
CA GLN A 914 18.09 -31.57 -22.58
C GLN A 914 18.43 -30.52 -21.52
N GLU A 915 17.45 -29.73 -21.14
CA GLU A 915 17.60 -28.64 -20.18
C GLU A 915 16.87 -28.96 -18.88
N CYS A 916 17.43 -28.51 -17.76
CA CYS A 916 16.82 -28.75 -16.45
C CYS A 916 15.65 -27.80 -16.16
N CYS A 917 15.69 -26.60 -16.72
CA CYS A 917 14.85 -25.49 -16.29
C CYS A 917 14.79 -24.40 -17.37
N LEU A 918 13.56 -23.96 -17.66
CA LEU A 918 13.25 -22.84 -18.52
C LEU A 918 12.83 -21.64 -17.66
N LYS A 919 13.58 -20.55 -17.70
CA LYS A 919 13.20 -19.27 -17.10
C LYS A 919 12.17 -18.58 -18.00
N ILE A 920 10.97 -18.36 -17.48
CA ILE A 920 9.91 -17.61 -18.17
C ILE A 920 10.03 -16.12 -17.86
N THR A 921 10.38 -15.80 -16.62
CA THR A 921 10.71 -14.44 -16.14
C THR A 921 11.92 -14.52 -15.19
N ASP A 922 12.37 -13.36 -14.69
CA ASP A 922 13.41 -13.29 -13.65
C ASP A 922 13.06 -14.09 -12.39
N LYS A 923 11.76 -14.22 -12.09
CA LYS A 923 11.26 -14.85 -10.87
C LYS A 923 10.60 -16.20 -11.12
N GLU A 924 10.18 -16.47 -12.35
CA GLU A 924 9.43 -17.66 -12.70
C GLU A 924 10.25 -18.60 -13.57
N SER A 925 10.25 -19.86 -13.17
CA SER A 925 10.87 -20.92 -13.94
C SER A 925 9.99 -22.15 -13.98
N VAL A 926 10.12 -22.87 -15.09
CA VAL A 926 9.40 -24.09 -15.40
C VAL A 926 10.40 -25.23 -15.44
N ARG A 927 10.07 -26.35 -14.78
CA ARG A 927 10.93 -27.52 -14.63
C ARG A 927 10.12 -28.78 -14.87
N LYS A 928 10.80 -29.93 -14.99
CA LYS A 928 10.15 -31.24 -15.00
C LYS A 928 9.20 -31.38 -13.79
N GLY A 929 8.01 -31.92 -14.03
CA GLY A 929 6.96 -32.13 -13.02
C GLY A 929 6.00 -30.94 -12.84
N TYR A 930 6.33 -29.76 -13.36
CA TYR A 930 5.50 -28.57 -13.22
C TYR A 930 4.29 -28.65 -14.15
N PHE A 931 3.18 -28.00 -13.78
CA PHE A 931 2.00 -27.88 -14.62
C PHE A 931 1.98 -26.53 -15.33
N ALA A 932 1.63 -26.54 -16.60
CA ALA A 932 1.48 -25.36 -17.44
C ALA A 932 0.16 -25.41 -18.19
N TYR A 933 -0.44 -24.24 -18.41
CA TYR A 933 -1.53 -24.10 -19.37
C TYR A 933 -0.92 -23.96 -20.77
N VAL A 934 -1.32 -24.81 -21.71
CA VAL A 934 -0.73 -24.91 -23.06
C VAL A 934 -1.79 -24.56 -24.10
N LEU A 935 -1.60 -23.42 -24.77
CA LEU A 935 -2.47 -23.03 -25.88
C LEU A 935 -2.20 -23.90 -27.12
N ARG A 936 -3.25 -24.21 -27.88
CA ARG A 936 -3.15 -25.03 -29.10
C ARG A 936 -3.43 -24.20 -30.35
N PRO A 937 -2.69 -24.42 -31.46
CA PRO A 937 -2.95 -23.72 -32.72
C PRO A 937 -4.38 -23.96 -33.24
N GLY A 938 -4.97 -22.94 -33.86
CA GLY A 938 -6.21 -23.04 -34.65
C GLY A 938 -7.51 -23.12 -33.84
N ASN A 939 -7.75 -22.20 -32.91
CA ASN A 939 -8.95 -22.13 -32.05
C ASN A 939 -9.28 -23.42 -31.27
N ARG A 940 -8.30 -24.31 -31.10
CA ARG A 940 -8.46 -25.50 -30.27
C ARG A 940 -8.39 -25.10 -28.79
N PRO A 941 -9.25 -25.66 -27.92
CA PRO A 941 -9.23 -25.34 -26.51
C PRO A 941 -7.86 -25.68 -25.93
N ALA A 942 -7.32 -24.78 -25.11
CA ALA A 942 -6.05 -25.01 -24.43
C ALA A 942 -6.14 -26.21 -23.46
N VAL A 943 -4.99 -26.79 -23.14
CA VAL A 943 -4.90 -27.99 -22.30
C VAL A 943 -3.98 -27.76 -21.12
N ILE A 944 -4.20 -28.49 -20.02
CA ILE A 944 -3.27 -28.49 -18.89
C ILE A 944 -2.24 -29.57 -19.14
N GLY A 945 -0.96 -29.20 -19.16
CA GLY A 945 0.14 -30.11 -19.42
C GLY A 945 1.13 -30.17 -18.26
N GLN A 946 1.53 -31.38 -17.83
CA GLN A 946 2.66 -31.54 -16.93
C GLN A 946 3.96 -31.66 -17.73
N ILE A 947 4.95 -30.82 -17.45
CA ILE A 947 6.25 -30.82 -18.12
C ILE A 947 6.97 -32.14 -17.84
N HIS A 948 7.20 -32.92 -18.90
CA HIS A 948 7.98 -34.15 -18.84
C HIS A 948 9.47 -33.88 -19.06
N SER A 949 9.80 -33.08 -20.06
CA SER A 949 11.17 -32.74 -20.42
C SER A 949 11.26 -31.42 -21.19
N ILE A 950 12.42 -30.76 -21.13
CA ILE A 950 12.70 -29.47 -21.77
C ILE A 950 13.91 -29.67 -22.69
N TRP A 951 13.81 -29.23 -23.94
CA TRP A 951 14.82 -29.46 -24.96
C TRP A 951 15.19 -28.18 -25.69
N ARG A 952 16.48 -28.01 -25.95
CA ARG A 952 17.04 -26.96 -26.80
C ARG A 952 17.48 -27.57 -28.12
N ALA A 953 16.86 -27.16 -29.22
CA ALA A 953 17.21 -27.58 -30.57
C ALA A 953 18.07 -26.49 -31.24
N SER A 954 19.27 -26.86 -31.72
CA SER A 954 20.21 -25.93 -32.36
C SER A 954 20.45 -26.33 -33.82
N SER A 955 20.24 -25.41 -34.75
CA SER A 955 20.47 -25.67 -36.18
C SER A 955 21.95 -25.90 -36.47
N ARG A 956 22.26 -26.85 -37.35
CA ARG A 956 23.63 -27.15 -37.79
C ARG A 956 24.19 -26.14 -38.82
N THR A 957 23.37 -25.24 -39.40
CA THR A 957 23.73 -24.46 -40.61
C THR A 957 23.93 -22.95 -40.42
N SER A 958 23.84 -22.37 -39.21
CA SER A 958 24.01 -20.92 -39.05
C SER A 958 25.46 -20.54 -38.74
N ILE A 959 26.21 -20.14 -39.77
CA ILE A 959 27.55 -19.54 -39.66
C ILE A 959 27.48 -18.00 -39.58
N VAL A 960 26.32 -17.35 -39.80
CA VAL A 960 26.21 -15.88 -39.73
C VAL A 960 24.85 -15.45 -39.16
N GLY A 961 24.84 -14.91 -37.94
CA GLY A 961 23.68 -14.31 -37.28
C GLY A 961 23.44 -14.80 -35.84
N PRO A 962 22.73 -14.03 -34.97
CA PRO A 962 22.50 -14.40 -33.58
C PRO A 962 21.88 -15.79 -33.48
N LYS A 963 22.44 -16.65 -32.63
CA LYS A 963 22.10 -18.08 -32.55
C LYS A 963 20.59 -18.28 -32.28
N SER A 964 19.81 -18.60 -33.30
CA SER A 964 18.40 -18.98 -33.14
C SER A 964 18.35 -20.44 -32.64
N HIS A 965 18.20 -20.61 -31.34
CA HIS A 965 17.92 -21.91 -30.72
C HIS A 965 16.44 -22.02 -30.42
N ILE A 966 15.82 -23.15 -30.78
CA ILE A 966 14.41 -23.41 -30.54
C ILE A 966 14.25 -24.15 -29.22
N ILE A 967 13.34 -23.68 -28.36
CA ILE A 967 13.00 -24.37 -27.11
C ILE A 967 11.76 -25.23 -27.35
N CYS A 968 11.83 -26.49 -26.93
CA CYS A 968 10.74 -27.46 -27.02
C CYS A 968 10.40 -27.99 -25.63
N LEU A 969 9.13 -27.94 -25.27
CA LEU A 969 8.60 -28.53 -24.04
C LEU A 969 7.80 -29.77 -24.41
N GLN A 970 8.20 -30.91 -23.87
CA GLN A 970 7.38 -32.12 -23.93
C GLN A 970 6.47 -32.15 -22.70
N VAL A 971 5.16 -32.21 -22.93
CA VAL A 971 4.15 -32.16 -21.87
C VAL A 971 3.23 -33.38 -21.93
N ASN A 972 2.92 -33.95 -20.78
CA ASN A 972 1.85 -34.94 -20.63
C ASN A 972 0.53 -34.19 -20.48
N GLU A 973 -0.47 -34.46 -21.33
CA GLU A 973 -1.77 -33.79 -21.27
C GLU A 973 -2.62 -34.33 -20.11
N PHE A 974 -3.30 -33.42 -19.42
CA PHE A 974 -4.29 -33.70 -18.39
C PHE A 974 -5.65 -33.14 -18.82
N GLU A 975 -6.70 -33.91 -18.56
CA GLU A 975 -8.08 -33.48 -18.75
C GLU A 975 -8.74 -33.14 -17.41
N ARG A 976 -9.69 -32.21 -17.46
CA ARG A 976 -10.53 -31.85 -16.31
C ARG A 976 -11.59 -32.93 -16.11
N SER A 977 -11.59 -33.56 -14.94
CA SER A 977 -12.54 -34.60 -14.54
C SER A 977 -13.67 -34.00 -13.69
N THR A 978 -14.37 -34.84 -12.93
CA THR A 978 -15.28 -34.46 -11.85
C THR A 978 -14.62 -33.56 -10.80
N VAL A 979 -15.45 -32.82 -10.06
CA VAL A 979 -15.02 -32.14 -8.83
C VAL A 979 -14.88 -33.21 -7.74
N SER A 980 -13.80 -33.15 -6.97
CA SER A 980 -13.63 -34.00 -5.79
C SER A 980 -14.66 -33.61 -4.74
N ASP A 981 -15.44 -34.57 -4.23
CA ASP A 981 -16.37 -34.30 -3.13
C ASP A 981 -15.64 -33.85 -1.86
N TYR A 982 -14.47 -34.41 -1.61
CA TYR A 982 -13.65 -34.07 -0.44
C TYR A 982 -12.97 -32.70 -0.51
N TYR A 983 -12.21 -32.41 -1.58
CA TYR A 983 -11.48 -31.13 -1.70
C TYR A 983 -12.32 -30.00 -2.31
N GLN A 984 -13.46 -30.32 -2.93
CA GLN A 984 -14.25 -29.39 -3.74
C GLN A 984 -13.44 -28.72 -4.85
N MET A 985 -12.44 -29.44 -5.39
CA MET A 985 -11.55 -29.02 -6.46
C MET A 985 -11.69 -29.91 -7.69
N ARG A 986 -11.50 -29.34 -8.88
CA ARG A 986 -11.52 -30.08 -10.15
C ARG A 986 -10.35 -31.08 -10.21
N ILE A 987 -10.65 -32.37 -10.34
CA ILE A 987 -9.61 -33.40 -10.47
C ILE A 987 -9.00 -33.30 -11.88
N LEU A 988 -7.68 -33.36 -11.96
CA LEU A 988 -6.95 -33.48 -13.23
C LEU A 988 -6.54 -34.94 -13.44
N LYS A 989 -7.03 -35.56 -14.52
CA LYS A 989 -6.66 -36.93 -14.90
C LYS A 989 -5.63 -36.89 -16.01
N ARG A 990 -4.54 -37.64 -15.83
CA ARG A 990 -3.51 -37.78 -16.85
C ARG A 990 -4.10 -38.55 -18.04
N THR A 991 -3.96 -38.00 -19.23
CA THR A 991 -4.32 -38.67 -20.48
C THR A 991 -3.13 -39.45 -21.03
N ASN A 992 -3.37 -40.30 -22.02
CA ASN A 992 -2.31 -41.00 -22.76
C ASN A 992 -1.67 -40.13 -23.86
N LYS A 993 -2.03 -38.84 -23.94
CA LYS A 993 -1.55 -37.93 -24.99
C LYS A 993 -0.37 -37.11 -24.47
N ASN A 994 0.64 -36.98 -25.33
CA ASN A 994 1.78 -36.09 -25.11
C ASN A 994 1.80 -35.02 -26.20
N HIS A 995 2.23 -33.81 -25.85
CA HIS A 995 2.40 -32.71 -26.81
C HIS A 995 3.80 -32.16 -26.75
N VAL A 996 4.28 -31.66 -27.88
CA VAL A 996 5.49 -30.85 -27.98
C VAL A 996 5.09 -29.43 -28.35
N CYS A 997 5.27 -28.51 -27.42
CA CYS A 997 5.06 -27.07 -27.65
C CYS A 997 6.39 -26.30 -27.67
N SER A 998 6.40 -25.17 -28.39
CA SER A 998 7.55 -24.27 -28.51
C SER A 998 7.16 -22.85 -28.05
N PRO A 999 7.92 -22.18 -27.18
CA PRO A 999 7.56 -20.87 -26.63
C PRO A 999 7.66 -19.63 -27.56
N GLU A 1000 7.85 -19.77 -28.88
CA GLU A 1000 8.44 -18.68 -29.69
C GLU A 1000 7.50 -17.49 -30.03
N GLN A 1001 7.96 -16.29 -29.66
CA GLN A 1001 7.90 -14.97 -30.33
C GLN A 1001 6.56 -14.38 -30.83
N LYS A 1002 5.47 -14.55 -30.08
CA LYS A 1002 4.42 -13.50 -29.88
C LYS A 1002 3.54 -13.75 -28.65
N CYS A 1003 3.96 -14.73 -27.84
CA CYS A 1003 3.07 -15.59 -27.08
C CYS A 1003 3.68 -15.89 -25.70
N THR A 1004 4.21 -14.87 -25.02
CA THR A 1004 4.47 -14.97 -23.57
C THR A 1004 3.16 -15.11 -22.78
N GLU A 1005 2.00 -14.95 -23.41
CA GLU A 1005 0.70 -15.33 -22.86
C GLU A 1005 0.43 -16.85 -22.90
N ASP A 1006 1.17 -17.63 -23.69
CA ASP A 1006 0.83 -19.03 -24.02
C ASP A 1006 1.30 -20.06 -22.99
N LEU A 1007 2.13 -19.65 -22.02
CA LEU A 1007 2.63 -20.52 -20.95
C LEU A 1007 2.50 -19.79 -19.61
N ARG A 1008 1.37 -20.01 -18.92
CA ARG A 1008 1.22 -19.60 -17.53
C ARG A 1008 1.52 -20.78 -16.61
N LYS A 1009 2.43 -20.59 -15.65
CA LYS A 1009 2.67 -21.56 -14.58
C LYS A 1009 1.35 -21.75 -13.82
N PHE A 1010 0.87 -22.99 -13.73
CA PHE A 1010 -0.38 -23.28 -13.05
C PHE A 1010 -0.15 -23.14 -11.53
N ARG A 1011 -0.55 -22.00 -10.94
CA ARG A 1011 -0.53 -21.79 -9.49
C ARG A 1011 -1.84 -22.35 -8.91
N SER A 1012 -1.74 -23.29 -7.97
CA SER A 1012 -2.87 -24.09 -7.48
C SER A 1012 -4.06 -23.26 -6.94
N MET A 1013 -3.84 -22.01 -6.53
CA MET A 1013 -4.91 -21.13 -6.04
C MET A 1013 -5.52 -20.20 -7.10
N GLN A 1014 -4.84 -19.90 -8.22
CA GLN A 1014 -5.32 -18.87 -9.15
C GLN A 1014 -6.42 -19.36 -10.11
N TYR A 1015 -6.65 -20.67 -10.20
CA TYR A 1015 -7.75 -21.27 -10.96
C TYR A 1015 -8.37 -22.42 -10.17
N LEU A 1016 -8.97 -22.09 -9.02
CA LEU A 1016 -10.01 -22.93 -8.43
C LEU A 1016 -11.27 -22.76 -9.28
N GLU A 1017 -11.31 -23.46 -10.42
CA GLU A 1017 -12.48 -23.47 -11.31
C GLU A 1017 -13.59 -24.31 -10.66
N VAL A 1018 -14.30 -23.69 -9.71
CA VAL A 1018 -15.48 -24.23 -9.06
C VAL A 1018 -16.70 -23.81 -9.86
N ASN A 1019 -17.51 -24.78 -10.26
CA ASN A 1019 -18.77 -24.57 -10.97
C ASN A 1019 -19.66 -23.55 -10.23
N LEU A 1020 -19.77 -22.35 -10.76
CA LEU A 1020 -20.93 -21.50 -10.63
C LEU A 1020 -21.41 -21.26 -12.07
N HIS A 1021 -22.71 -21.44 -12.32
CA HIS A 1021 -23.31 -21.62 -13.64
C HIS A 1021 -22.75 -20.74 -14.80
N LYS A 1022 -22.57 -21.38 -15.98
CA LYS A 1022 -22.32 -20.80 -17.31
C LYS A 1022 -23.12 -19.50 -17.60
N PRO A 1023 -22.64 -18.58 -18.46
CA PRO A 1023 -21.84 -18.88 -19.66
C PRO A 1023 -20.59 -17.99 -19.86
N LEU A 1024 -19.47 -18.64 -20.19
CA LEU A 1024 -18.36 -18.01 -20.92
C LEU A 1024 -18.40 -18.57 -22.35
N GLU A 1025 -19.12 -17.87 -23.23
CA GLU A 1025 -18.87 -17.93 -24.66
C GLU A 1025 -17.74 -16.95 -24.96
N TRP A 1026 -16.64 -17.47 -25.48
CA TRP A 1026 -15.55 -16.68 -26.06
C TRP A 1026 -15.82 -16.60 -27.56
N GLU A 1027 -16.04 -15.40 -28.08
CA GLU A 1027 -15.67 -15.01 -29.45
C GLU A 1027 -14.50 -14.03 -29.40
#